data_AF-A0A316XAT7-F1
#
_entry.id   AF-A0A316XAT7-F1
#
_cell.length_a   1.000
_cell.length_b   1.000
_cell.length_c   1.000
_cell.angle_alpha   90.00
_cell.angle_beta   90.00
_cell.angle_gamma   90.00
#
_symmetry.space_group_name_H-M   'P 1'
#
loop_
_entity.id
_entity.type
_entity.pdbx_description
1 polymer ?
#
loop_
_entity_poly.entity_id
_entity_poly.type
_entity_poly.pdbx_seq_one_letter_code
_entity_poly.pdbx_strand_id
1 'polypeptide(L)'
;MAEMKNLSASEITDLQNGVYKGVCLLGYYEKRDTPDPIIYHLSSTTDVDDAGSIIETGGIKLEHNFAHDLDVRYFGVKGNGSYNDTPFILSYFKYVNTNNLYWVIPGKCKVVVKQSFEMKTSGRCDGKFILLRESSDVSITIARRFNGEVVDIAAWSRNNMKRGSLDVGFNNLGVANMYFDSTEILIDRDGTASEKNYKKNEFIRSSDGKLTTPLVCSYMQDSTHNPGVLTVKKYIFEEHISIDNLNIETTGILNDIAYLLVSRDNVTLNNLRILNKINNSGAVGLEVNTCADIIINNPFIKGFRKDGVGYGIANYSSIGVVINDGNIVDCRHGYTGRNSVDVTINRGVWEEGIDDHWTDRFTANNTIVKTGKSLAAFQFAGNDITLNFPIVSGSARIFFGIRMDTPSLGGIVNINNPIFTAKEVDGLIGKKDIYLFSYTSPNGNIGTPLLLENYTKYLDPKLPESLNIINPIINTDADEVSGFYLGVLNRKYVNIKNLKITDTILNAKSTTTYTAVQIIKDSAIQMDHSTNIEISGRLTTNVLTTTTTVYLYSMDVADKIRRAKIYLSDCFGYGRVVFSGANLETFIMDGGDIHNFNIDHSYSDFSTCNIQFKNVEMKGGNIDNLSHALFQNCVFTGNYVFPSADSVSLVNNIKHASISGLPINIVNSMKPPFA
;
A
#
# COMPACT_ATOMS: atom_id res chain seq x y z
N MET A 1 -17.90 16.49 -45.49
CA MET A 1 -17.76 17.79 -44.77
C MET A 1 -17.37 18.95 -45.69
N ALA A 2 -16.33 18.81 -46.53
CA ALA A 2 -15.90 19.91 -47.40
C ALA A 2 -17.01 20.45 -48.33
N GLU A 3 -17.84 19.57 -48.90
CA GLU A 3 -19.01 19.97 -49.71
C GLU A 3 -20.03 20.78 -48.88
N MET A 4 -20.35 20.33 -47.66
CA MET A 4 -21.23 21.06 -46.74
C MET A 4 -20.66 22.42 -46.34
N LYS A 5 -19.34 22.56 -46.20
CA LYS A 5 -18.71 23.86 -45.92
C LYS A 5 -18.70 24.79 -47.15
N ASN A 6 -18.95 24.27 -48.35
CA ASN A 6 -18.93 24.99 -49.62
C ASN A 6 -20.31 25.03 -50.30
N LEU A 7 -21.40 25.06 -49.53
CA LEU A 7 -22.75 25.22 -50.08
C LEU A 7 -22.84 26.49 -50.94
N SER A 8 -23.52 26.39 -52.07
CA SER A 8 -23.80 27.52 -52.94
C SER A 8 -24.75 28.51 -52.28
N ALA A 9 -24.69 29.79 -52.71
CA ALA A 9 -25.60 30.82 -52.22
C ALA A 9 -27.09 30.47 -52.44
N SER A 10 -27.41 29.73 -53.51
CA SER A 10 -28.76 29.21 -53.77
C SER A 10 -29.17 28.15 -52.75
N GLU A 11 -28.30 27.19 -52.43
CA GLU A 11 -28.60 26.16 -51.43
C GLU A 11 -28.79 26.76 -50.04
N ILE A 12 -28.00 27.77 -49.69
CA ILE A 12 -28.15 28.54 -48.44
C ILE A 12 -29.50 29.26 -48.40
N THR A 13 -29.88 29.91 -49.50
CA THR A 13 -31.18 30.61 -49.61
C THR A 13 -32.35 29.63 -49.48
N ASP A 14 -32.25 28.46 -50.11
CA ASP A 14 -33.25 27.40 -50.03
C ASP A 14 -33.38 26.84 -48.60
N LEU A 15 -32.27 26.67 -47.87
CA LEU A 15 -32.28 26.30 -46.45
C LEU A 15 -32.96 27.38 -45.58
N GLN A 16 -32.61 28.65 -45.78
CA GLN A 16 -33.20 29.79 -45.03
C GLN A 16 -34.70 29.95 -45.29
N ASN A 17 -35.15 29.70 -46.52
CA ASN A 17 -36.55 29.75 -46.91
C ASN A 17 -37.33 28.47 -46.52
N GLY A 18 -36.68 27.46 -45.94
CA GLY A 18 -37.31 26.21 -45.52
C GLY A 18 -37.68 25.25 -46.66
N VAL A 19 -37.10 25.42 -47.85
CA VAL A 19 -37.27 24.49 -48.99
C VAL A 19 -36.62 23.15 -48.67
N TYR A 20 -35.43 23.17 -48.06
CA TYR A 20 -34.76 21.98 -47.53
C TYR A 20 -34.91 21.90 -46.01
N LYS A 21 -35.17 20.70 -45.50
CA LYS A 21 -35.25 20.44 -44.05
C LYS A 21 -33.89 20.49 -43.35
N GLY A 22 -32.80 20.37 -44.10
CA GLY A 22 -31.43 20.28 -43.59
C GLY A 22 -30.47 19.71 -44.63
N VAL A 23 -29.21 19.57 -44.23
CA VAL A 23 -28.13 19.05 -45.07
C VAL A 23 -27.70 17.67 -44.56
N CYS A 24 -27.81 16.64 -45.39
CA CYS A 24 -27.40 15.28 -45.03
C CYS A 24 -25.92 15.07 -45.32
N LEU A 25 -25.14 14.81 -44.26
CA LEU A 25 -23.74 14.43 -44.33
C LEU A 25 -23.61 12.91 -44.46
N LEU A 26 -23.15 12.41 -45.60
CA LEU A 26 -22.96 10.97 -45.84
C LEU A 26 -21.66 10.39 -45.25
N GLY A 27 -20.84 11.26 -44.66
CA GLY A 27 -19.51 10.98 -44.12
C GLY A 27 -18.70 12.27 -43.95
N TYR A 28 -17.68 12.24 -43.09
CA TYR A 28 -16.88 13.40 -42.75
C TYR A 28 -15.92 13.80 -43.86
N TYR A 29 -15.03 12.89 -44.26
CA TYR A 29 -14.07 13.05 -45.36
C TYR A 29 -14.54 12.35 -46.62
N GLU A 30 -15.06 11.13 -46.50
CA GLU A 30 -15.58 10.33 -47.60
C GLU A 30 -16.88 9.62 -47.22
N LYS A 31 -17.66 9.22 -48.22
CA LYS A 31 -18.93 8.53 -47.98
C LYS A 31 -18.70 7.24 -47.17
N ARG A 32 -19.43 7.08 -46.05
CA ARG A 32 -19.38 5.93 -45.11
C ARG A 32 -18.13 5.84 -44.22
N ASP A 33 -17.39 6.93 -44.02
CA ASP A 33 -16.32 6.95 -43.01
C ASP A 33 -16.83 7.18 -41.58
N THR A 34 -18.04 7.73 -41.40
CA THR A 34 -18.80 7.74 -40.15
C THR A 34 -19.71 6.50 -40.05
N PRO A 35 -20.19 6.12 -38.84
CA PRO A 35 -21.12 4.98 -38.68
C PRO A 35 -22.36 5.09 -39.59
N ASP A 36 -23.01 6.25 -39.56
CA ASP A 36 -24.24 6.53 -40.31
C ASP A 36 -24.21 7.96 -40.87
N PRO A 37 -25.01 8.26 -41.90
CA PRO A 37 -25.26 9.64 -42.30
C PRO A 37 -26.03 10.41 -41.23
N ILE A 38 -25.72 11.70 -41.06
CA ILE A 38 -26.43 12.59 -40.14
C ILE A 38 -26.99 13.81 -40.87
N ILE A 39 -28.12 14.33 -40.41
CA ILE A 39 -28.75 15.53 -40.97
C ILE A 39 -28.46 16.69 -40.04
N TYR A 40 -27.91 17.77 -40.59
CA TYR A 40 -27.78 19.04 -39.90
C TYR A 40 -28.92 19.97 -40.29
N HIS A 41 -29.48 20.64 -39.30
CA HIS A 41 -30.57 21.58 -39.47
C HIS A 41 -30.06 23.02 -39.35
N LEU A 42 -30.73 23.96 -40.02
CA LEU A 42 -30.45 25.38 -39.82
C LEU A 42 -30.63 25.73 -38.35
N SER A 43 -29.63 26.38 -37.75
CA SER A 43 -29.62 26.72 -36.33
C SER A 43 -29.42 28.22 -36.11
N SER A 44 -30.03 28.72 -35.04
CA SER A 44 -29.82 30.07 -34.51
C SER A 44 -28.79 30.12 -33.37
N THR A 45 -28.06 29.03 -33.12
CA THR A 45 -27.07 28.97 -32.04
C THR A 45 -25.98 30.03 -32.21
N THR A 46 -25.55 30.61 -31.10
CA THR A 46 -24.40 31.53 -31.07
C THR A 46 -23.07 30.79 -30.94
N ASP A 47 -23.10 29.49 -30.65
CA ASP A 47 -21.90 28.68 -30.45
C ASP A 47 -21.05 28.58 -31.72
N VAL A 48 -19.74 28.52 -31.55
CA VAL A 48 -18.76 28.49 -32.65
C VAL A 48 -18.75 27.14 -33.37
N ASP A 49 -18.29 27.12 -34.63
CA ASP A 49 -18.00 25.87 -35.35
C ASP A 49 -17.07 24.99 -34.52
N ASP A 50 -17.54 23.81 -34.14
CA ASP A 50 -16.79 22.82 -33.37
C ASP A 50 -16.33 21.65 -34.25
N ALA A 51 -16.54 21.78 -35.57
CA ALA A 51 -16.26 20.81 -36.59
C ALA A 51 -17.02 19.48 -36.44
N GLY A 52 -18.06 19.44 -35.59
CA GLY A 52 -18.84 18.24 -35.28
C GLY A 52 -20.32 18.54 -35.13
N SER A 53 -20.76 19.00 -33.96
CA SER A 53 -22.18 19.30 -33.73
C SER A 53 -22.66 20.57 -34.43
N ILE A 54 -21.77 21.55 -34.60
CA ILE A 54 -22.06 22.84 -35.22
C ILE A 54 -21.08 23.09 -36.36
N ILE A 55 -21.62 23.35 -37.54
CA ILE A 55 -20.87 23.68 -38.75
C ILE A 55 -21.27 25.08 -39.21
N GLU A 56 -20.29 25.97 -39.33
CA GLU A 56 -20.49 27.30 -39.90
C GLU A 56 -20.14 27.28 -41.39
N THR A 57 -21.04 27.77 -42.23
CA THR A 57 -20.84 27.84 -43.69
C THR A 57 -21.63 28.99 -44.29
N GLY A 58 -21.00 29.77 -45.17
CA GLY A 58 -21.67 30.84 -45.92
C GLY A 58 -22.49 31.83 -45.09
N GLY A 59 -22.10 32.08 -43.83
CA GLY A 59 -22.80 32.98 -42.90
C GLY A 59 -24.02 32.38 -42.19
N ILE A 60 -24.32 31.11 -42.40
CA ILE A 60 -25.32 30.34 -41.64
C ILE A 60 -24.64 29.32 -40.73
N LYS A 61 -25.40 28.82 -39.74
CA LYS A 61 -24.99 27.69 -38.90
C LYS A 61 -25.91 26.51 -39.08
N LEU A 62 -25.29 25.35 -39.13
CA LEU A 62 -25.93 24.05 -39.24
C LEU A 62 -25.63 23.27 -37.96
N GLU A 63 -26.65 22.69 -37.34
CA GLU A 63 -26.53 21.99 -36.06
C GLU A 63 -27.10 20.57 -36.14
N HIS A 64 -26.41 19.64 -35.49
CA HIS A 64 -26.89 18.29 -35.24
C HIS A 64 -26.81 17.98 -33.74
N ASN A 65 -27.92 17.54 -33.18
CA ASN A 65 -28.02 17.14 -31.78
C ASN A 65 -27.82 15.64 -31.65
N PHE A 66 -26.66 15.23 -31.12
CA PHE A 66 -26.39 13.83 -30.84
C PHE A 66 -27.11 13.39 -29.56
N ALA A 67 -27.85 12.28 -29.63
CA ALA A 67 -28.71 11.82 -28.52
C ALA A 67 -28.30 10.46 -27.92
N HIS A 68 -27.24 9.83 -28.44
CA HIS A 68 -26.80 8.47 -28.08
C HIS A 68 -25.26 8.38 -28.11
N ASP A 69 -24.71 7.18 -27.97
CA ASP A 69 -23.30 6.83 -28.21
C ASP A 69 -22.71 7.66 -29.36
N LEU A 70 -21.72 8.49 -29.03
CA LEU A 70 -21.16 9.46 -29.98
C LEU A 70 -19.83 8.96 -30.51
N ASP A 71 -19.77 8.60 -31.79
CA ASP A 71 -18.53 8.18 -32.45
C ASP A 71 -17.64 9.40 -32.75
N VAL A 72 -16.37 9.32 -32.37
CA VAL A 72 -15.39 10.41 -32.55
C VAL A 72 -15.22 10.86 -34.01
N ARG A 73 -15.52 10.01 -34.99
CA ARG A 73 -15.40 10.33 -36.42
C ARG A 73 -16.38 11.41 -36.87
N TYR A 74 -17.49 11.60 -36.15
CA TYR A 74 -18.42 12.71 -36.45
C TYR A 74 -17.81 14.09 -36.20
N PHE A 75 -16.74 14.17 -35.41
CA PHE A 75 -15.99 15.40 -35.14
C PHE A 75 -14.74 15.54 -36.02
N GLY A 76 -14.53 14.65 -37.00
CA GLY A 76 -13.40 14.74 -37.92
C GLY A 76 -12.11 14.10 -37.44
N VAL A 77 -12.14 13.27 -36.40
CA VAL A 77 -10.96 12.46 -36.04
C VAL A 77 -10.66 11.46 -37.14
N LYS A 78 -9.43 11.49 -37.66
CA LYS A 78 -8.95 10.54 -38.68
C LYS A 78 -8.56 9.20 -38.05
N GLY A 79 -7.91 9.24 -36.89
CA GLY A 79 -7.52 8.04 -36.17
C GLY A 79 -6.61 7.11 -36.97
N ASN A 80 -5.76 7.65 -37.85
CA ASN A 80 -4.85 6.86 -38.69
C ASN A 80 -3.48 6.60 -38.03
N GLY A 81 -3.22 7.21 -36.88
CA GLY A 81 -1.98 7.05 -36.11
C GLY A 81 -0.84 7.97 -36.54
N SER A 82 -1.02 8.85 -37.52
CA SER A 82 -0.01 9.82 -37.98
C SER A 82 -0.51 11.26 -38.04
N TYR A 83 -1.82 11.45 -38.19
CA TYR A 83 -2.45 12.76 -38.26
C TYR A 83 -2.66 13.33 -36.85
N ASN A 84 -2.44 14.63 -36.67
CA ASN A 84 -2.71 15.30 -35.40
C ASN A 84 -4.22 15.48 -35.18
N ASP A 85 -4.82 14.56 -34.43
CA ASP A 85 -6.26 14.56 -34.13
C ASP A 85 -6.63 15.53 -32.98
N THR A 86 -5.65 16.21 -32.38
CA THR A 86 -5.84 17.05 -31.17
C THR A 86 -7.00 18.03 -31.26
N PRO A 87 -7.13 18.91 -32.29
CA PRO A 87 -8.21 19.90 -32.31
C PRO A 87 -9.60 19.25 -32.28
N PHE A 88 -9.76 18.13 -32.99
CA PHE A 88 -11.02 17.39 -33.09
C PHE A 88 -11.35 16.65 -31.79
N ILE A 89 -10.34 16.12 -31.10
CA ILE A 89 -10.49 15.51 -29.77
C ILE A 89 -10.92 16.53 -28.71
N LEU A 90 -10.36 17.74 -28.75
CA LEU A 90 -10.76 18.80 -27.83
C LEU A 90 -12.22 19.22 -28.05
N SER A 91 -12.64 19.43 -29.30
CA SER A 91 -14.04 19.73 -29.63
C SER A 91 -14.98 18.60 -29.23
N TYR A 92 -14.59 17.36 -29.55
CA TYR A 92 -15.37 16.16 -29.24
C TYR A 92 -15.63 16.01 -27.73
N PHE A 93 -14.58 16.03 -26.90
CA PHE A 93 -14.76 15.88 -25.45
C PHE A 93 -15.41 17.11 -24.82
N LYS A 94 -15.22 18.32 -25.38
CA LYS A 94 -15.99 19.50 -24.95
C LYS A 94 -17.50 19.27 -25.14
N TYR A 95 -17.90 18.76 -26.31
CA TYR A 95 -19.30 18.49 -26.60
C TYR A 95 -19.86 17.34 -25.77
N VAL A 96 -19.15 16.20 -25.72
CA VAL A 96 -19.54 15.02 -24.92
C VAL A 96 -19.73 15.39 -23.45
N ASN A 97 -18.77 16.12 -22.85
CA ASN A 97 -18.81 16.48 -21.45
C ASN A 97 -19.96 17.44 -21.12
N THR A 98 -20.20 18.42 -22.01
CA THR A 98 -21.29 19.39 -21.86
C THR A 98 -22.66 18.71 -21.92
N ASN A 99 -22.82 17.75 -22.83
CA ASN A 99 -24.10 17.09 -23.11
C ASN A 99 -24.29 15.76 -22.36
N ASN A 100 -23.36 15.39 -21.48
CA ASN A 100 -23.39 14.13 -20.72
C ASN A 100 -23.54 12.88 -21.60
N LEU A 101 -22.82 12.81 -22.73
CA LEU A 101 -22.97 11.73 -23.70
C LEU A 101 -22.00 10.57 -23.42
N TYR A 102 -22.38 9.38 -23.89
CA TYR A 102 -21.50 8.22 -23.92
C TYR A 102 -20.54 8.33 -25.12
N TRP A 103 -19.22 8.36 -24.86
CA TRP A 103 -18.22 8.53 -25.93
C TRP A 103 -17.69 7.19 -26.46
N VAL A 104 -17.34 7.15 -27.75
CA VAL A 104 -16.84 5.95 -28.45
C VAL A 104 -15.61 6.29 -29.29
N ILE A 105 -14.48 5.61 -29.00
CA ILE A 105 -13.30 5.55 -29.87
C ILE A 105 -13.29 4.17 -30.56
N PRO A 106 -13.59 4.08 -31.88
CA PRO A 106 -13.72 2.80 -32.57
C PRO A 106 -12.43 1.98 -32.65
N GLY A 107 -12.58 0.66 -32.79
CA GLY A 107 -11.48 -0.32 -32.76
C GLY A 107 -10.28 -0.08 -33.68
N LYS A 108 -10.52 0.52 -34.85
CA LYS A 108 -9.47 0.79 -35.83
C LYS A 108 -8.80 2.16 -35.63
N CYS A 109 -9.33 3.01 -34.77
CA CYS A 109 -8.83 4.37 -34.56
C CYS A 109 -7.57 4.36 -33.69
N LYS A 110 -6.52 4.99 -34.22
CA LYS A 110 -5.27 5.34 -33.55
C LYS A 110 -5.20 6.86 -33.46
N VAL A 111 -5.72 7.42 -32.38
CA VAL A 111 -5.91 8.86 -32.22
C VAL A 111 -4.63 9.49 -31.69
N VAL A 112 -3.99 10.38 -32.45
CA VAL A 112 -2.78 11.08 -31.98
C VAL A 112 -3.15 12.39 -31.30
N VAL A 113 -2.76 12.53 -30.03
CA VAL A 113 -3.09 13.70 -29.21
C VAL A 113 -1.82 14.33 -28.66
N LYS A 114 -1.73 15.66 -28.77
CA LYS A 114 -0.59 16.49 -28.39
C LYS A 114 -0.92 17.52 -27.30
N GLN A 115 -2.15 17.54 -26.81
CA GLN A 115 -2.62 18.42 -25.76
C GLN A 115 -3.54 17.65 -24.80
N SER A 116 -3.39 17.89 -23.50
CA SER A 116 -4.24 17.25 -22.49
C SER A 116 -5.72 17.59 -22.67
N PHE A 117 -6.60 16.67 -22.25
CA PHE A 117 -8.04 16.85 -22.29
C PHE A 117 -8.74 16.09 -21.16
N GLU A 118 -10.00 16.43 -20.92
CA GLU A 118 -10.80 15.88 -19.82
C GLU A 118 -11.90 14.94 -20.31
N MET A 119 -12.13 13.85 -19.58
CA MET A 119 -13.28 12.96 -19.70
C MET A 119 -14.15 13.12 -18.45
N LYS A 120 -15.45 13.40 -18.60
CA LYS A 120 -16.38 13.59 -17.46
C LYS A 120 -17.59 12.65 -17.50
N THR A 121 -17.64 11.78 -18.49
CA THR A 121 -18.78 10.90 -18.77
C THR A 121 -18.29 9.49 -19.10
N SER A 122 -19.20 8.53 -19.07
CA SER A 122 -18.93 7.15 -19.46
C SER A 122 -18.54 7.03 -20.93
N GLY A 123 -17.78 6.00 -21.27
CA GLY A 123 -17.47 5.71 -22.67
C GLY A 123 -16.61 4.48 -22.86
N ARG A 124 -16.29 4.17 -24.12
CA ARG A 124 -15.43 3.03 -24.49
C ARG A 124 -14.37 3.41 -25.50
N CYS A 125 -13.18 2.82 -25.34
CA CYS A 125 -12.07 2.95 -26.26
C CYS A 125 -11.72 1.58 -26.85
N ASP A 126 -12.36 1.20 -27.94
CA ASP A 126 -11.98 -0.04 -28.63
C ASP A 126 -10.69 0.15 -29.43
N GLY A 127 -10.38 1.40 -29.80
CA GLY A 127 -9.16 1.82 -30.49
C GLY A 127 -8.00 2.10 -29.52
N LYS A 128 -7.32 3.24 -29.72
CA LYS A 128 -6.32 3.76 -28.78
C LYS A 128 -6.02 5.24 -28.95
N PHE A 129 -5.57 5.85 -27.86
CA PHE A 129 -4.90 7.14 -27.84
C PHE A 129 -3.39 6.95 -27.92
N ILE A 130 -2.73 7.75 -28.73
CA ILE A 130 -1.28 7.89 -28.82
C ILE A 130 -0.96 9.29 -28.28
N LEU A 131 -0.44 9.36 -27.07
CA LEU A 131 -0.10 10.63 -26.43
C LEU A 131 1.34 11.01 -26.80
N LEU A 132 1.51 12.19 -27.39
CA LEU A 132 2.78 12.69 -27.89
C LEU A 132 3.08 14.04 -27.25
N ARG A 133 4.05 14.04 -26.33
CA ARG A 133 4.62 15.27 -25.75
C ARG A 133 5.49 15.99 -26.79
N GLU A 134 5.25 17.29 -26.93
CA GLU A 134 6.12 18.21 -27.68
C GLU A 134 6.83 19.17 -26.72
N SER A 135 6.11 20.13 -26.13
CA SER A 135 6.64 21.10 -25.16
C SER A 135 6.14 20.87 -23.73
N SER A 136 4.93 20.34 -23.57
CA SER A 136 4.30 20.05 -22.28
C SER A 136 3.81 18.61 -22.21
N ASP A 137 3.69 18.09 -21.00
CA ASP A 137 3.07 16.79 -20.75
C ASP A 137 1.66 16.72 -21.37
N VAL A 138 1.32 15.54 -21.89
CA VAL A 138 0.01 15.27 -22.49
C VAL A 138 -0.65 14.14 -21.72
N SER A 139 -1.77 14.45 -21.09
CA SER A 139 -2.49 13.54 -20.21
C SER A 139 -3.99 13.53 -20.49
N ILE A 140 -4.61 12.40 -20.17
CA ILE A 140 -6.06 12.28 -20.10
C ILE A 140 -6.46 12.43 -18.64
N THR A 141 -7.38 13.34 -18.33
CA THR A 141 -7.89 13.52 -16.97
C THR A 141 -9.35 13.10 -16.90
N ILE A 142 -9.66 12.12 -16.06
CA ILE A 142 -11.04 11.79 -15.69
C ILE A 142 -11.43 12.73 -14.56
N ALA A 143 -12.21 13.75 -14.88
CA ALA A 143 -12.45 14.92 -14.05
C ALA A 143 -13.89 15.01 -13.54
N ARG A 144 -14.06 15.71 -12.41
CA ARG A 144 -15.38 16.10 -11.93
C ARG A 144 -16.05 17.07 -12.90
N ARG A 145 -17.39 17.03 -12.94
CA ARG A 145 -18.21 18.05 -13.60
C ARG A 145 -18.27 19.32 -12.78
N PHE A 146 -18.30 19.17 -11.46
CA PHE A 146 -18.48 20.26 -10.52
C PHE A 146 -17.23 20.44 -9.65
N ASN A 147 -16.86 21.70 -9.43
CA ASN A 147 -15.77 22.04 -8.52
C ASN A 147 -16.19 21.80 -7.07
N GLY A 148 -15.21 21.57 -6.20
CA GLY A 148 -15.44 21.47 -4.76
C GLY A 148 -15.79 22.84 -4.16
N GLU A 149 -16.76 22.84 -3.24
CA GLU A 149 -17.21 24.02 -2.49
C GLU A 149 -16.52 24.05 -1.13
N VAL A 150 -15.95 25.19 -0.73
CA VAL A 150 -15.37 25.32 0.61
C VAL A 150 -16.48 25.29 1.65
N VAL A 151 -16.32 24.45 2.68
CA VAL A 151 -17.25 24.31 3.80
C VAL A 151 -16.86 25.29 4.91
N ASP A 152 -17.83 26.02 5.45
CA ASP A 152 -17.63 26.78 6.69
C ASP A 152 -17.57 25.82 7.89
N ILE A 153 -16.38 25.72 8.47
CA ILE A 153 -16.09 24.86 9.62
C ILE A 153 -16.02 25.63 10.94
N ALA A 154 -16.37 26.92 10.97
CA ALA A 154 -16.23 27.77 12.17
C ALA A 154 -17.04 27.27 13.37
N ALA A 155 -18.16 26.58 13.11
CA ALA A 155 -19.04 26.02 14.14
C ALA A 155 -18.69 24.57 14.55
N TRP A 156 -17.70 23.94 13.90
CA TRP A 156 -17.36 22.55 14.18
C TRP A 156 -16.67 22.40 15.55
N SER A 157 -17.05 21.37 16.31
CA SER A 157 -16.51 21.15 17.65
C SER A 157 -15.12 20.53 17.59
N ARG A 158 -14.13 21.14 18.27
CA ARG A 158 -12.76 20.62 18.38
C ARG A 158 -12.71 19.20 18.93
N ASN A 159 -13.58 18.87 19.88
CA ASN A 159 -13.64 17.55 20.52
C ASN A 159 -14.09 16.44 19.55
N ASN A 160 -14.71 16.84 18.44
CA ASN A 160 -15.22 15.97 17.40
C ASN A 160 -14.22 15.79 16.24
N MET A 161 -13.19 16.66 16.15
CA MET A 161 -12.16 16.62 15.11
C MET A 161 -11.00 15.67 15.47
N LYS A 162 -11.34 14.43 15.84
CA LYS A 162 -10.38 13.40 16.28
C LYS A 162 -10.49 12.15 15.42
N ARG A 163 -9.37 11.44 15.24
CA ARG A 163 -9.35 10.10 14.62
C ARG A 163 -10.44 9.22 15.25
N GLY A 164 -11.19 8.52 14.40
CA GLY A 164 -12.31 7.66 14.82
C GLY A 164 -13.65 8.38 14.90
N SER A 165 -13.72 9.71 14.76
CA SER A 165 -15.00 10.43 14.79
C SER A 165 -15.81 10.23 13.51
N LEU A 166 -17.12 10.06 13.66
CA LEU A 166 -18.11 10.00 12.57
C LEU A 166 -18.99 11.25 12.49
N ASP A 167 -18.80 12.19 13.40
CA ASP A 167 -19.57 13.43 13.47
C ASP A 167 -18.61 14.57 13.75
N VAL A 168 -18.48 15.47 12.77
CA VAL A 168 -17.64 16.67 12.86
C VAL A 168 -18.48 17.95 12.95
N GLY A 169 -19.81 17.83 13.00
CA GLY A 169 -20.72 18.97 12.89
C GLY A 169 -21.01 19.40 11.44
N PHE A 170 -20.75 18.53 10.46
CA PHE A 170 -21.11 18.77 9.07
C PHE A 170 -22.64 18.72 8.90
N ASN A 171 -23.19 19.62 8.08
CA ASN A 171 -24.63 19.65 7.79
C ASN A 171 -24.83 19.64 6.27
N ASN A 172 -25.40 18.56 5.75
CA ASN A 172 -25.71 18.38 4.33
C ASN A 172 -26.83 17.36 4.19
N LEU A 173 -27.77 17.60 3.27
CA LEU A 173 -28.78 16.59 2.90
C LEU A 173 -28.22 15.69 1.80
N GLY A 174 -28.40 14.37 1.93
CA GLY A 174 -27.91 13.40 0.96
C GLY A 174 -26.40 13.15 1.04
N VAL A 175 -25.88 12.49 -0.01
CA VAL A 175 -24.49 12.06 -0.10
C VAL A 175 -23.59 13.20 -0.54
N ALA A 176 -22.43 13.32 0.11
CA ALA A 176 -21.34 14.17 -0.33
C ALA A 176 -20.02 13.56 0.10
N ASN A 177 -18.96 13.88 -0.65
CA ASN A 177 -17.61 13.58 -0.21
C ASN A 177 -16.90 14.86 0.21
N MET A 178 -16.02 14.75 1.19
CA MET A 178 -15.27 15.86 1.74
C MET A 178 -13.78 15.60 1.63
N TYR A 179 -13.04 16.62 1.19
CA TYR A 179 -11.59 16.62 1.25
C TYR A 179 -11.14 17.54 2.37
N PHE A 180 -10.46 16.97 3.36
CA PHE A 180 -9.83 17.68 4.45
C PHE A 180 -8.38 17.95 4.05
N ASP A 181 -7.99 19.21 4.00
CA ASP A 181 -6.66 19.66 3.62
C ASP A 181 -6.06 20.52 4.73
N SER A 182 -5.11 19.97 5.47
CA SER A 182 -4.48 20.65 6.60
C SER A 182 -2.99 20.89 6.39
N THR A 183 -2.53 22.00 6.97
CA THR A 183 -1.10 22.32 7.05
C THR A 183 -0.38 21.57 8.17
N GLU A 184 -1.11 20.88 9.05
CA GLU A 184 -0.56 20.03 10.10
C GLU A 184 0.25 18.87 9.52
N ILE A 185 1.30 18.49 10.23
CA ILE A 185 2.14 17.35 9.85
C ILE A 185 1.39 16.06 10.17
N LEU A 186 1.35 15.16 9.19
CA LEU A 186 0.86 13.79 9.33
C LEU A 186 1.99 12.87 9.79
N ILE A 187 3.12 12.94 9.09
CA ILE A 187 4.30 12.11 9.33
C ILE A 187 5.56 12.84 8.84
N ASP A 188 6.65 12.75 9.60
CA ASP A 188 7.95 13.26 9.19
C ASP A 188 8.52 12.42 8.03
N ARG A 189 9.30 13.05 7.15
CA ARG A 189 9.97 12.38 6.03
C ARG A 189 11.48 12.62 6.06
N ASP A 190 12.26 11.54 6.04
CA ASP A 190 13.73 11.59 5.96
C ASP A 190 14.26 11.29 4.54
N GLY A 191 15.50 11.67 4.27
CA GLY A 191 16.20 11.32 3.04
C GLY A 191 15.91 12.23 1.83
N THR A 192 15.11 13.29 1.97
CA THR A 192 14.91 14.30 0.91
C THR A 192 15.05 15.73 1.45
N ALA A 193 15.71 16.61 0.68
CA ALA A 193 15.85 18.02 1.05
C ALA A 193 14.59 18.85 0.73
N SER A 194 13.80 18.42 -0.27
CA SER A 194 12.66 19.16 -0.82
C SER A 194 11.35 18.94 -0.07
N GLU A 195 11.14 17.76 0.52
CA GLU A 195 9.90 17.42 1.21
C GLU A 195 10.23 16.73 2.53
N LYS A 196 10.13 17.51 3.62
CA LYS A 196 10.58 17.10 4.96
C LYS A 196 9.47 16.43 5.79
N ASN A 197 8.24 16.47 5.31
CA ASN A 197 7.09 15.84 5.94
C ASN A 197 5.95 15.69 4.94
N TYR A 198 5.04 14.77 5.25
CA TYR A 198 3.72 14.75 4.65
C TYR A 198 2.71 15.42 5.57
N LYS A 199 1.74 16.11 4.97
CA LYS A 199 0.71 16.85 5.69
C LYS A 199 -0.56 16.04 5.83
N LYS A 200 -1.37 16.39 6.83
CA LYS A 200 -2.67 15.77 7.06
C LYS A 200 -3.62 16.19 5.95
N ASN A 201 -3.89 15.28 5.04
CA ASN A 201 -5.01 15.37 4.15
C ASN A 201 -5.69 14.00 4.05
N GLU A 202 -7.01 14.02 3.91
CA GLU A 202 -7.81 12.80 3.77
C GLU A 202 -9.10 13.11 3.01
N PHE A 203 -9.60 12.12 2.29
CA PHE A 203 -10.90 12.16 1.65
C PHE A 203 -11.87 11.33 2.51
N ILE A 204 -13.06 11.86 2.76
CA ILE A 204 -14.04 11.28 3.68
C ILE A 204 -15.42 11.27 3.03
N ARG A 205 -16.13 10.16 3.20
CA ARG A 205 -17.51 10.00 2.74
C ARG A 205 -18.50 10.50 3.78
N SER A 206 -19.63 11.06 3.32
CA SER A 206 -20.72 11.49 4.19
C SER A 206 -22.10 11.22 3.57
N SER A 207 -23.09 11.04 4.44
CA SER A 207 -24.51 10.98 4.10
C SER A 207 -25.31 11.67 5.19
N ASP A 208 -26.22 12.55 4.79
CA ASP A 208 -27.17 13.22 5.69
C ASP A 208 -26.50 13.91 6.89
N GLY A 209 -25.39 14.61 6.61
CA GLY A 209 -24.62 15.40 7.58
C GLY A 209 -23.67 14.59 8.45
N LYS A 210 -23.68 13.25 8.35
CA LYS A 210 -22.76 12.38 9.11
C LYS A 210 -21.68 11.80 8.21
N LEU A 211 -20.49 11.60 8.78
CA LEU A 211 -19.45 10.86 8.10
C LEU A 211 -19.86 9.38 8.08
N THR A 212 -19.71 8.72 6.93
CA THR A 212 -19.92 7.28 6.81
C THR A 212 -18.61 6.51 6.96
N THR A 213 -17.48 7.20 6.92
CA THR A 213 -16.15 6.68 7.25
C THR A 213 -15.56 7.54 8.36
N PRO A 214 -14.98 6.95 9.42
CA PRO A 214 -14.39 7.73 10.49
C PRO A 214 -13.16 8.50 10.01
N LEU A 215 -12.92 9.67 10.60
CA LEU A 215 -11.67 10.41 10.39
C LEU A 215 -10.45 9.52 10.67
N VAL A 216 -9.45 9.58 9.81
CA VAL A 216 -8.15 8.92 10.03
C VAL A 216 -7.15 9.85 10.73
N CYS A 217 -7.34 11.16 10.62
CA CYS A 217 -6.56 12.14 11.35
C CYS A 217 -7.34 12.78 12.51
N SER A 218 -6.58 13.32 13.47
CA SER A 218 -7.09 14.32 14.41
C SER A 218 -6.62 15.70 13.96
N TYR A 219 -7.49 16.69 14.01
CA TYR A 219 -7.20 18.06 13.56
C TYR A 219 -7.28 19.04 14.72
N MET A 220 -6.23 19.85 14.87
CA MET A 220 -6.22 20.91 15.86
C MET A 220 -6.88 22.17 15.27
N GLN A 221 -8.12 22.45 15.65
CA GLN A 221 -8.74 23.75 15.37
C GLN A 221 -8.33 24.76 16.46
N ASP A 222 -7.09 25.28 16.45
CA ASP A 222 -6.72 26.36 17.39
C ASP A 222 -7.03 27.75 16.80
N SER A 223 -8.15 28.32 17.23
CA SER A 223 -8.57 29.70 16.90
C SER A 223 -7.66 30.80 17.45
N THR A 224 -6.72 30.48 18.35
CA THR A 224 -5.80 31.46 18.96
C THR A 224 -4.44 31.53 18.27
N HIS A 225 -4.07 30.54 17.44
CA HIS A 225 -2.76 30.50 16.78
C HIS A 225 -2.79 30.26 15.26
N ASN A 226 -3.89 29.80 14.65
CA ASN A 226 -4.13 29.93 13.19
C ASN A 226 -5.53 29.40 12.79
N PRO A 227 -6.53 30.25 12.55
CA PRO A 227 -7.81 29.82 11.98
C PRO A 227 -7.74 29.35 10.51
N GLY A 228 -6.55 29.23 9.90
CA GLY A 228 -6.32 28.79 8.51
C GLY A 228 -5.59 27.45 8.37
N VAL A 229 -5.54 26.61 9.42
CA VAL A 229 -4.79 25.35 9.39
C VAL A 229 -5.46 24.27 8.54
N LEU A 230 -6.79 24.21 8.52
CA LEU A 230 -7.60 23.18 7.84
C LEU A 230 -8.60 23.84 6.89
N THR A 231 -8.59 23.43 5.63
CA THR A 231 -9.64 23.73 4.65
C THR A 231 -10.41 22.45 4.36
N VAL A 232 -11.74 22.52 4.38
CA VAL A 232 -12.59 21.39 3.97
C VAL A 232 -13.32 21.78 2.70
N LYS A 233 -13.23 20.93 1.67
CA LYS A 233 -14.00 21.08 0.42
C LYS A 233 -15.05 19.98 0.35
N LYS A 234 -16.30 20.35 0.11
CA LYS A 234 -17.40 19.45 -0.23
C LYS A 234 -17.43 19.25 -1.75
N TYR A 235 -17.48 18.00 -2.17
CA TYR A 235 -17.80 17.61 -3.53
C TYR A 235 -19.22 17.04 -3.53
N ILE A 236 -20.08 17.61 -4.38
CA ILE A 236 -21.42 17.06 -4.57
C ILE A 236 -21.32 15.67 -5.19
N PHE A 237 -22.23 14.79 -4.80
CA PHE A 237 -22.30 13.45 -5.35
C PHE A 237 -22.49 13.53 -6.87
N GLU A 238 -21.63 12.82 -7.60
CA GLU A 238 -21.78 12.63 -9.03
C GLU A 238 -22.15 11.18 -9.32
N GLU A 239 -23.03 10.99 -10.31
CA GLU A 239 -23.38 9.66 -10.79
C GLU A 239 -22.13 8.90 -11.25
N HIS A 240 -22.20 7.58 -11.05
CA HIS A 240 -21.18 6.64 -11.47
C HIS A 240 -20.91 6.75 -12.97
N ILE A 241 -19.63 6.67 -13.34
CA ILE A 241 -19.22 6.52 -14.74
C ILE A 241 -18.37 5.27 -14.93
N SER A 242 -18.52 4.65 -16.09
CA SER A 242 -17.69 3.52 -16.53
C SER A 242 -16.91 3.90 -17.78
N ILE A 243 -15.61 3.59 -17.77
CA ILE A 243 -14.74 3.74 -18.92
C ILE A 243 -14.17 2.37 -19.27
N ASP A 244 -14.54 1.87 -20.44
CA ASP A 244 -14.20 0.54 -20.89
C ASP A 244 -13.07 0.57 -21.93
N ASN A 245 -12.11 -0.34 -21.78
CA ASN A 245 -11.03 -0.61 -22.73
C ASN A 245 -10.08 0.58 -23.01
N LEU A 246 -10.05 1.62 -22.16
CA LEU A 246 -9.17 2.78 -22.36
C LEU A 246 -7.72 2.34 -22.65
N ASN A 247 -7.24 2.63 -23.86
CA ASN A 247 -5.95 2.18 -24.35
C ASN A 247 -5.07 3.38 -24.70
N ILE A 248 -3.99 3.54 -23.96
CA ILE A 248 -3.05 4.65 -24.06
C ILE A 248 -1.68 4.10 -24.44
N GLU A 249 -1.09 4.63 -25.50
CA GLU A 249 0.29 4.36 -25.90
C GLU A 249 1.10 5.67 -25.87
N THR A 250 2.32 5.59 -25.38
CA THR A 250 3.27 6.72 -25.41
C THR A 250 4.12 6.65 -26.68
N THR A 251 4.49 7.80 -27.24
CA THR A 251 5.44 7.91 -28.35
C THR A 251 6.25 9.20 -28.28
N GLY A 252 7.45 9.21 -28.87
CA GLY A 252 8.35 10.37 -28.83
C GLY A 252 8.96 10.63 -27.45
N ILE A 253 8.69 11.80 -26.88
CA ILE A 253 9.23 12.24 -25.58
C ILE A 253 8.27 11.78 -24.47
N LEU A 254 8.82 11.30 -23.34
CA LEU A 254 8.03 10.85 -22.20
C LEU A 254 7.55 12.03 -21.34
N ASN A 255 6.38 11.88 -20.72
CA ASN A 255 5.88 12.85 -19.73
C ASN A 255 6.76 12.84 -18.47
N ASP A 256 6.81 13.98 -17.79
CA ASP A 256 7.50 14.09 -16.51
C ASP A 256 6.63 13.65 -15.33
N ILE A 257 5.30 13.73 -15.46
CA ILE A 257 4.34 13.46 -14.39
C ILE A 257 3.55 12.16 -14.67
N ALA A 258 2.43 12.22 -15.38
CA ALA A 258 1.51 11.08 -15.56
C ALA A 258 0.84 11.08 -16.94
N TYR A 259 0.25 9.94 -17.34
CA TYR A 259 -0.49 9.81 -18.62
C TYR A 259 -2.01 9.73 -18.45
N LEU A 260 -2.49 9.08 -17.39
CA LEU A 260 -3.89 9.07 -16.99
C LEU A 260 -4.02 9.59 -15.56
N LEU A 261 -4.89 10.58 -15.36
CA LEU A 261 -5.21 11.12 -14.05
C LEU A 261 -6.69 10.86 -13.75
N VAL A 262 -7.00 10.38 -12.55
CA VAL A 262 -8.36 10.22 -12.05
C VAL A 262 -8.54 11.16 -10.86
N SER A 263 -9.38 12.16 -11.04
CA SER A 263 -9.71 13.17 -10.02
C SER A 263 -11.22 13.35 -9.89
N ARG A 264 -11.99 12.29 -10.16
CA ARG A 264 -13.44 12.21 -10.11
C ARG A 264 -13.86 11.06 -9.20
N ASP A 265 -14.93 11.25 -8.44
CA ASP A 265 -15.48 10.19 -7.59
C ASP A 265 -16.30 9.17 -8.41
N ASN A 266 -16.54 7.98 -7.86
CA ASN A 266 -17.44 6.97 -8.43
C ASN A 266 -17.07 6.55 -9.87
N VAL A 267 -15.80 6.23 -10.11
CA VAL A 267 -15.29 5.83 -11.44
C VAL A 267 -15.00 4.34 -11.47
N THR A 268 -15.44 3.66 -12.54
CA THR A 268 -14.96 2.33 -12.88
C THR A 268 -14.15 2.35 -14.18
N LEU A 269 -12.93 1.81 -14.12
CA LEU A 269 -12.06 1.57 -15.25
C LEU A 269 -12.02 0.07 -15.54
N ASN A 270 -12.54 -0.36 -16.69
CA ASN A 270 -12.50 -1.76 -17.09
C ASN A 270 -11.47 -1.96 -18.20
N ASN A 271 -10.58 -2.95 -18.04
CA ASN A 271 -9.58 -3.33 -19.03
C ASN A 271 -8.68 -2.16 -19.48
N LEU A 272 -8.29 -1.30 -18.53
CA LEU A 272 -7.37 -0.20 -18.79
C LEU A 272 -6.04 -0.73 -19.33
N ARG A 273 -5.50 -0.09 -20.37
CA ARG A 273 -4.19 -0.42 -20.93
C ARG A 273 -3.35 0.84 -21.10
N ILE A 274 -2.18 0.89 -20.46
CA ILE A 274 -1.22 2.01 -20.59
C ILE A 274 0.15 1.43 -20.92
N LEU A 275 0.66 1.74 -22.11
CA LEU A 275 1.90 1.18 -22.63
C LEU A 275 2.92 2.28 -22.91
N ASN A 276 4.05 2.23 -22.21
CA ASN A 276 5.24 2.91 -22.69
C ASN A 276 5.90 2.10 -23.82
N LYS A 277 5.98 2.68 -25.02
CA LYS A 277 6.58 2.02 -26.21
C LYS A 277 7.97 2.52 -26.59
N ILE A 278 8.47 3.55 -25.91
CA ILE A 278 9.74 4.18 -26.26
C ILE A 278 10.89 3.44 -25.57
N ASN A 279 10.79 3.32 -24.25
CA ASN A 279 11.71 2.62 -23.37
C ASN A 279 10.95 2.24 -22.08
N ASN A 280 11.65 1.80 -21.04
CA ASN A 280 11.02 1.48 -19.75
C ASN A 280 11.16 2.60 -18.71
N SER A 281 11.40 3.86 -19.10
CA SER A 281 11.75 4.97 -18.20
C SER A 281 10.62 6.00 -18.06
N GLY A 282 9.35 5.57 -18.17
CA GLY A 282 8.20 6.44 -17.89
C GLY A 282 8.11 6.82 -16.41
N ALA A 283 7.53 8.00 -16.13
CA ALA A 283 7.23 8.46 -14.77
C ALA A 283 6.02 7.70 -14.21
N VAL A 284 4.78 8.22 -14.36
CA VAL A 284 3.58 7.56 -13.81
C VAL A 284 2.63 7.10 -14.92
N GLY A 285 2.18 5.85 -14.89
CA GLY A 285 1.16 5.35 -15.80
C GLY A 285 -0.21 5.93 -15.49
N LEU A 286 -0.73 5.58 -14.32
CA LEU A 286 -2.01 6.03 -13.78
C LEU A 286 -1.81 6.72 -12.43
N GLU A 287 -2.35 7.93 -12.28
CA GLU A 287 -2.47 8.62 -11.00
C GLU A 287 -3.95 8.72 -10.58
N VAL A 288 -4.27 8.24 -9.37
CA VAL A 288 -5.55 8.47 -8.69
C VAL A 288 -5.32 9.52 -7.64
N ASN A 289 -6.05 10.65 -7.68
CA ASN A 289 -5.74 11.80 -6.84
C ASN A 289 -6.99 12.52 -6.35
N THR A 290 -7.09 12.74 -5.03
CA THR A 290 -8.12 13.58 -4.40
C THR A 290 -9.53 13.19 -4.85
N CYS A 291 -9.90 11.92 -4.67
CA CYS A 291 -11.20 11.37 -5.05
C CYS A 291 -11.61 10.15 -4.22
N ALA A 292 -12.86 9.74 -4.37
CA ALA A 292 -13.45 8.58 -3.72
C ALA A 292 -13.93 7.50 -4.70
N ASP A 293 -13.91 6.26 -4.24
CA ASP A 293 -14.68 5.15 -4.81
C ASP A 293 -14.31 4.84 -6.26
N ILE A 294 -13.03 4.49 -6.45
CA ILE A 294 -12.45 4.16 -7.76
C ILE A 294 -12.26 2.66 -7.87
N ILE A 295 -12.84 2.05 -8.89
CA ILE A 295 -12.69 0.62 -9.19
C ILE A 295 -11.89 0.46 -10.47
N ILE A 296 -10.80 -0.30 -10.42
CA ILE A 296 -9.91 -0.54 -11.56
C ILE A 296 -9.85 -2.05 -11.79
N ASN A 297 -10.52 -2.52 -12.84
CA ASN A 297 -10.64 -3.93 -13.18
C ASN A 297 -9.70 -4.30 -14.32
N ASN A 298 -8.87 -5.32 -14.09
CA ASN A 298 -7.95 -5.89 -15.07
C ASN A 298 -7.04 -4.85 -15.76
N PRO A 299 -6.36 -3.94 -15.03
CA PRO A 299 -5.45 -2.99 -15.65
C PRO A 299 -4.17 -3.67 -16.15
N PHE A 300 -3.70 -3.28 -17.34
CA PHE A 300 -2.38 -3.63 -17.86
C PHE A 300 -1.54 -2.38 -18.07
N ILE A 301 -0.53 -2.17 -17.21
CA ILE A 301 0.35 -1.00 -17.25
C ILE A 301 1.79 -1.48 -17.39
N LYS A 302 2.54 -0.90 -18.34
CA LYS A 302 3.89 -1.34 -18.67
C LYS A 302 4.87 -0.20 -18.98
N GLY A 303 6.07 -0.27 -18.40
CA GLY A 303 7.26 0.47 -18.85
C GLY A 303 7.52 1.80 -18.11
N PHE A 304 7.24 1.85 -16.81
CA PHE A 304 7.36 3.04 -15.96
C PHE A 304 8.41 2.84 -14.86
N ARG A 305 9.70 2.79 -15.21
CA ARG A 305 10.86 2.59 -14.30
C ARG A 305 11.75 3.83 -14.17
N LYS A 306 11.22 5.04 -14.34
CA LYS A 306 12.02 6.26 -14.07
C LYS A 306 12.53 6.24 -12.63
N ASP A 307 13.82 6.47 -12.42
CA ASP A 307 14.37 6.52 -11.07
C ASP A 307 13.67 7.61 -10.25
N GLY A 308 13.28 7.25 -9.03
CA GLY A 308 12.59 8.14 -8.09
C GLY A 308 11.10 8.37 -8.33
N VAL A 309 10.55 8.14 -9.54
CA VAL A 309 9.13 8.43 -9.87
C VAL A 309 8.46 7.44 -10.85
N GLY A 310 9.07 6.27 -11.08
CA GLY A 310 8.59 5.23 -12.01
C GLY A 310 7.46 4.37 -11.43
N TYR A 311 6.22 4.82 -11.54
CA TYR A 311 5.07 4.17 -10.92
C TYR A 311 4.10 3.64 -11.96
N GLY A 312 3.66 2.40 -11.79
CA GLY A 312 2.54 1.87 -12.58
C GLY A 312 1.24 2.57 -12.20
N ILE A 313 0.87 2.46 -10.92
CA ILE A 313 -0.26 3.17 -10.31
C ILE A 313 0.25 3.99 -9.12
N ALA A 314 -0.06 5.28 -9.10
CA ALA A 314 0.16 6.18 -7.98
C ALA A 314 -1.18 6.61 -7.37
N ASN A 315 -1.34 6.49 -6.06
CA ASN A 315 -2.58 6.78 -5.37
C ASN A 315 -2.42 7.81 -4.25
N TYR A 316 -2.99 9.01 -4.44
CA TYR A 316 -2.79 10.15 -3.56
C TYR A 316 -4.10 10.70 -3.00
N SER A 317 -4.15 10.88 -1.68
CA SER A 317 -5.22 11.62 -1.01
C SER A 317 -6.63 11.14 -1.37
N SER A 318 -6.82 9.83 -1.48
CA SER A 318 -8.05 9.19 -1.97
C SER A 318 -8.64 8.23 -0.96
N ILE A 319 -9.89 7.84 -1.17
CA ILE A 319 -10.57 6.84 -0.35
C ILE A 319 -11.30 5.80 -1.19
N GLY A 320 -11.24 4.52 -0.81
CA GLY A 320 -12.02 3.46 -1.48
C GLY A 320 -11.52 3.07 -2.86
N VAL A 321 -10.20 3.00 -3.03
CA VAL A 321 -9.62 2.54 -4.29
C VAL A 321 -9.55 1.01 -4.27
N VAL A 322 -10.22 0.37 -5.23
CA VAL A 322 -10.24 -1.08 -5.42
C VAL A 322 -9.59 -1.44 -6.75
N ILE A 323 -8.54 -2.25 -6.72
CA ILE A 323 -7.85 -2.73 -7.92
C ILE A 323 -7.98 -4.25 -8.00
N ASN A 324 -8.57 -4.75 -9.09
CA ASN A 324 -8.79 -6.17 -9.32
C ASN A 324 -7.93 -6.66 -10.49
N ASP A 325 -7.23 -7.78 -10.30
CA ASP A 325 -6.52 -8.49 -11.37
C ASP A 325 -5.48 -7.63 -12.12
N GLY A 326 -4.76 -6.78 -11.40
CA GLY A 326 -3.74 -5.92 -11.99
C GLY A 326 -2.57 -6.68 -12.61
N ASN A 327 -2.09 -6.23 -13.76
CA ASN A 327 -0.87 -6.74 -14.37
C ASN A 327 0.05 -5.55 -14.67
N ILE A 328 0.87 -5.22 -13.67
CA ILE A 328 1.68 -4.01 -13.62
C ILE A 328 3.15 -4.41 -13.63
N VAL A 329 3.80 -4.21 -14.78
CA VAL A 329 5.09 -4.82 -15.11
C VAL A 329 6.05 -3.79 -15.72
N ASP A 330 7.35 -4.06 -15.64
CA ASP A 330 8.39 -3.10 -16.04
C ASP A 330 8.15 -1.72 -15.38
N CYS A 331 7.87 -1.71 -14.08
CA CYS A 331 7.74 -0.51 -13.26
C CYS A 331 8.83 -0.47 -12.17
N ARG A 332 9.11 0.72 -11.60
CA ARG A 332 9.95 0.81 -10.38
C ARG A 332 9.14 0.45 -9.14
N HIS A 333 7.89 0.88 -9.05
CA HIS A 333 6.89 0.29 -8.15
C HIS A 333 5.61 0.02 -8.93
N GLY A 334 5.04 -1.16 -8.77
CA GLY A 334 3.76 -1.51 -9.41
C GLY A 334 2.62 -0.64 -8.86
N TYR A 335 2.60 -0.45 -7.54
CA TYR A 335 1.71 0.46 -6.85
C TYR A 335 2.52 1.29 -5.87
N THR A 336 2.28 2.60 -5.86
CA THR A 336 2.69 3.53 -4.81
C THR A 336 1.49 4.32 -4.29
N GLY A 337 1.57 4.82 -3.07
CA GLY A 337 0.55 5.73 -2.55
C GLY A 337 1.03 6.67 -1.47
N ARG A 338 0.16 7.61 -1.09
CA ARG A 338 0.32 8.53 0.04
C ARG A 338 -1.03 9.14 0.41
N ASN A 339 -1.32 9.27 1.71
CA ASN A 339 -2.59 9.79 2.21
C ASN A 339 -3.79 8.99 1.69
N SER A 340 -3.61 7.70 1.45
CA SER A 340 -4.63 6.81 0.90
C SER A 340 -5.41 6.12 2.02
N VAL A 341 -6.71 5.93 1.84
CA VAL A 341 -7.60 5.35 2.85
C VAL A 341 -8.51 4.28 2.21
N ASP A 342 -8.78 3.18 2.91
CA ASP A 342 -9.65 2.10 2.42
C ASP A 342 -9.20 1.55 1.05
N VAL A 343 -7.91 1.22 0.90
CA VAL A 343 -7.37 0.68 -0.36
C VAL A 343 -7.46 -0.84 -0.36
N THR A 344 -7.97 -1.43 -1.44
CA THR A 344 -8.01 -2.88 -1.64
C THR A 344 -7.37 -3.28 -2.96
N ILE A 345 -6.38 -4.17 -2.90
CA ILE A 345 -5.80 -4.83 -4.08
C ILE A 345 -6.17 -6.31 -4.06
N ASN A 346 -6.81 -6.79 -5.12
CA ASN A 346 -7.21 -8.19 -5.27
C ASN A 346 -6.49 -8.82 -6.46
N ARG A 347 -5.72 -9.89 -6.19
CA ARG A 347 -5.00 -10.70 -7.17
C ARG A 347 -4.02 -9.85 -8.00
N GLY A 348 -3.56 -10.40 -9.11
CA GLY A 348 -2.68 -9.71 -10.06
C GLY A 348 -1.19 -9.88 -9.81
N VAL A 349 -0.39 -9.38 -10.75
CA VAL A 349 1.06 -9.39 -10.78
C VAL A 349 1.59 -7.96 -10.66
N TRP A 350 2.48 -7.76 -9.70
CA TRP A 350 3.02 -6.45 -9.31
C TRP A 350 4.55 -6.50 -9.30
N GLU A 351 5.20 -5.80 -10.22
CA GLU A 351 6.66 -5.78 -10.30
C GLU A 351 7.29 -4.65 -9.46
N GLU A 352 8.42 -4.97 -8.83
CA GLU A 352 9.20 -4.11 -7.93
C GLU A 352 8.43 -3.54 -6.72
N GLY A 353 7.40 -4.26 -6.29
CA GLY A 353 6.77 -4.09 -4.98
C GLY A 353 5.46 -3.31 -5.01
N ILE A 354 4.79 -3.35 -3.85
CA ILE A 354 3.63 -2.53 -3.50
C ILE A 354 4.07 -1.66 -2.33
N ASP A 355 4.10 -0.36 -2.53
CA ASP A 355 4.53 0.61 -1.53
C ASP A 355 3.45 1.64 -1.20
N ASP A 356 3.45 2.16 0.02
CA ASP A 356 2.66 3.33 0.38
C ASP A 356 3.37 4.14 1.45
N HIS A 357 3.53 5.43 1.18
CA HIS A 357 4.22 6.39 2.03
C HIS A 357 3.38 6.83 3.24
N TRP A 358 2.06 6.64 3.19
CA TRP A 358 1.16 6.66 4.34
C TRP A 358 -0.22 6.19 3.90
N THR A 359 -0.73 5.13 4.52
CA THR A 359 -2.08 4.60 4.24
C THR A 359 -2.84 4.25 5.52
N ASP A 360 -4.17 4.13 5.43
CA ASP A 360 -5.02 3.68 6.52
C ASP A 360 -6.05 2.65 6.02
N ARG A 361 -6.09 1.47 6.65
CA ARG A 361 -6.96 0.35 6.25
C ARG A 361 -6.67 -0.13 4.83
N PHE A 362 -5.43 -0.57 4.62
CA PHE A 362 -4.97 -1.15 3.36
C PHE A 362 -5.11 -2.67 3.38
N THR A 363 -5.68 -3.25 2.33
CA THR A 363 -5.82 -4.69 2.17
C THR A 363 -5.25 -5.16 0.83
N ALA A 364 -4.40 -6.19 0.84
CA ALA A 364 -4.00 -6.92 -0.36
C ALA A 364 -4.34 -8.42 -0.25
N ASN A 365 -5.12 -8.93 -1.20
CA ASN A 365 -5.60 -10.30 -1.23
C ASN A 365 -5.01 -11.03 -2.44
N ASN A 366 -4.38 -12.19 -2.21
CA ASN A 366 -3.94 -13.13 -3.25
C ASN A 366 -3.01 -12.49 -4.31
N THR A 367 -2.21 -11.49 -3.93
CA THR A 367 -1.32 -10.79 -4.85
C THR A 367 -0.08 -11.62 -5.18
N ILE A 368 0.44 -11.46 -6.41
CA ILE A 368 1.75 -11.98 -6.80
C ILE A 368 2.70 -10.79 -6.97
N VAL A 369 3.69 -10.68 -6.11
CA VAL A 369 4.70 -9.64 -6.18
C VAL A 369 6.01 -10.24 -6.70
N LYS A 370 6.59 -9.59 -7.72
CA LYS A 370 7.88 -9.95 -8.27
C LYS A 370 8.88 -8.85 -7.97
N THR A 371 10.01 -9.19 -7.38
CA THR A 371 10.97 -8.19 -6.90
C THR A 371 12.37 -8.42 -7.44
N GLY A 372 13.04 -7.32 -7.80
CA GLY A 372 14.48 -7.30 -8.04
C GLY A 372 15.32 -7.49 -6.77
N LYS A 373 16.63 -7.39 -6.94
CA LYS A 373 17.64 -7.62 -5.88
C LYS A 373 17.51 -6.62 -4.73
N SER A 374 17.51 -7.14 -3.51
CA SER A 374 17.62 -6.37 -2.25
C SER A 374 16.51 -5.34 -1.99
N LEU A 375 15.38 -5.48 -2.69
CA LEU A 375 14.19 -4.66 -2.46
C LEU A 375 13.29 -5.27 -1.37
N ALA A 376 12.30 -4.50 -0.94
CA ALA A 376 11.19 -4.99 -0.13
C ALA A 376 9.94 -5.17 -0.99
N ALA A 377 9.23 -6.28 -0.83
CA ALA A 377 8.04 -6.61 -1.62
C ALA A 377 6.83 -5.77 -1.23
N PHE A 378 6.65 -5.54 0.06
CA PHE A 378 5.65 -4.65 0.64
C PHE A 378 6.35 -3.60 1.50
N GLN A 379 6.02 -2.32 1.34
CA GLN A 379 6.67 -1.23 2.06
C GLN A 379 5.66 -0.19 2.50
N PHE A 380 5.40 -0.09 3.80
CA PHE A 380 4.30 0.73 4.31
C PHE A 380 4.71 1.68 5.44
N ALA A 381 3.98 2.77 5.50
CA ALA A 381 3.76 3.61 6.69
C ALA A 381 2.25 3.85 6.84
N GLY A 382 1.81 4.31 8.02
CA GLY A 382 0.40 4.58 8.31
C GLY A 382 -0.22 3.58 9.29
N ASN A 383 -1.42 3.06 9.07
CA ASN A 383 -2.09 2.16 10.02
C ASN A 383 -2.91 1.05 9.33
N ASP A 384 -3.16 -0.03 10.08
CA ASP A 384 -4.17 -1.04 9.77
C ASP A 384 -3.96 -1.71 8.39
N ILE A 385 -2.91 -2.54 8.29
CA ILE A 385 -2.51 -3.20 7.03
C ILE A 385 -2.82 -4.68 7.09
N THR A 386 -3.50 -5.23 6.08
CA THR A 386 -3.80 -6.66 5.99
C THR A 386 -3.34 -7.25 4.66
N LEU A 387 -2.50 -8.29 4.73
CA LEU A 387 -2.07 -9.08 3.58
C LEU A 387 -2.61 -10.50 3.71
N ASN A 388 -3.42 -10.96 2.75
CA ASN A 388 -4.04 -12.29 2.75
C ASN A 388 -3.52 -13.11 1.57
N PHE A 389 -2.89 -14.26 1.86
CA PHE A 389 -2.34 -15.17 0.86
C PHE A 389 -1.43 -14.52 -0.20
N PRO A 390 -0.55 -13.56 0.14
CA PRO A 390 0.38 -12.97 -0.83
C PRO A 390 1.46 -13.98 -1.23
N ILE A 391 1.85 -13.94 -2.51
CA ILE A 391 2.96 -14.71 -3.07
C ILE A 391 4.04 -13.74 -3.52
N VAL A 392 5.22 -13.84 -2.93
CA VAL A 392 6.40 -13.05 -3.30
C VAL A 392 7.42 -13.97 -3.93
N SER A 393 7.95 -13.58 -5.10
CA SER A 393 8.99 -14.32 -5.81
C SER A 393 10.08 -13.39 -6.35
N GLY A 394 11.33 -13.86 -6.34
CA GLY A 394 12.48 -13.12 -6.88
C GLY A 394 13.60 -13.02 -5.86
N SER A 395 14.24 -11.85 -5.79
CA SER A 395 15.43 -11.61 -4.96
C SER A 395 15.22 -10.52 -3.91
N ALA A 396 13.97 -10.36 -3.43
CA ALA A 396 13.67 -9.46 -2.32
C ALA A 396 14.42 -9.89 -1.06
N ARG A 397 14.99 -8.91 -0.38
CA ARG A 397 15.59 -9.08 0.94
C ARG A 397 14.53 -9.03 2.05
N ILE A 398 13.43 -8.32 1.80
CA ILE A 398 12.41 -8.05 2.80
C ILE A 398 11.04 -8.39 2.21
N PHE A 399 10.24 -9.17 2.94
CA PHE A 399 8.86 -9.41 2.56
C PHE A 399 7.99 -8.20 2.90
N PHE A 400 7.93 -7.81 4.18
CA PHE A 400 7.21 -6.63 4.66
C PHE A 400 8.17 -5.66 5.35
N GLY A 401 8.23 -4.43 4.85
CA GLY A 401 9.08 -3.35 5.34
C GLY A 401 8.28 -2.19 5.94
N ILE A 402 8.69 -1.72 7.12
CA ILE A 402 8.37 -0.35 7.56
C ILE A 402 9.31 0.60 6.83
N ARG A 403 8.76 1.61 6.16
CA ARG A 403 9.56 2.54 5.37
C ARG A 403 10.53 3.36 6.22
N MET A 404 11.82 3.37 5.89
CA MET A 404 12.80 4.19 6.62
C MET A 404 12.66 5.70 6.41
N ASP A 405 12.20 6.13 5.23
CA ASP A 405 11.95 7.55 4.97
C ASP A 405 10.69 8.06 5.67
N THR A 406 9.79 7.17 6.10
CA THR A 406 8.56 7.48 6.85
C THR A 406 8.34 6.41 7.94
N PRO A 407 9.15 6.39 9.02
CA PRO A 407 9.34 5.20 9.88
C PRO A 407 8.22 4.95 10.89
N SER A 408 6.95 5.12 10.52
CA SER A 408 5.80 4.97 11.42
C SER A 408 4.71 4.08 10.80
N LEU A 409 4.39 2.98 11.49
CA LEU A 409 3.35 2.03 11.13
C LEU A 409 2.58 1.64 12.40
N GLY A 410 1.36 2.11 12.57
CA GLY A 410 0.50 1.85 13.73
C GLY A 410 -0.65 0.88 13.46
N GLY A 411 -1.57 0.80 14.41
CA GLY A 411 -2.79 -0.02 14.30
C GLY A 411 -2.51 -1.52 14.33
N ILE A 412 -3.30 -2.30 13.59
CA ILE A 412 -3.17 -3.76 13.49
C ILE A 412 -2.59 -4.15 12.14
N VAL A 413 -1.48 -4.90 12.13
CA VAL A 413 -0.89 -5.46 10.92
C VAL A 413 -1.11 -6.97 10.89
N ASN A 414 -1.76 -7.47 9.84
CA ASN A 414 -2.01 -8.89 9.63
C ASN A 414 -1.29 -9.37 8.36
N ILE A 415 -0.47 -10.41 8.48
CA ILE A 415 0.20 -11.09 7.38
C ILE A 415 -0.23 -12.56 7.44
N ASN A 416 -1.23 -12.91 6.63
CA ASN A 416 -1.92 -14.19 6.70
C ASN A 416 -1.51 -15.11 5.55
N ASN A 417 -0.94 -16.27 5.90
CA ASN A 417 -0.52 -17.32 4.99
C ASN A 417 0.39 -16.82 3.84
N PRO A 418 1.45 -16.02 4.11
CA PRO A 418 2.34 -15.53 3.05
C PRO A 418 3.22 -16.65 2.49
N ILE A 419 3.48 -16.60 1.19
CA ILE A 419 4.54 -17.41 0.55
C ILE A 419 5.65 -16.47 0.11
N PHE A 420 6.82 -16.58 0.74
CA PHE A 420 8.00 -15.79 0.44
C PHE A 420 9.10 -16.64 -0.18
N THR A 421 9.27 -16.54 -1.50
CA THR A 421 10.35 -17.22 -2.22
C THR A 421 11.42 -16.22 -2.63
N ALA A 422 12.51 -16.19 -1.86
CA ALA A 422 13.63 -15.27 -2.05
C ALA A 422 14.89 -16.05 -2.41
N LYS A 423 15.42 -15.88 -3.62
CA LYS A 423 16.63 -16.55 -4.09
C LYS A 423 17.62 -15.54 -4.64
N GLU A 424 18.91 -15.84 -4.53
CA GLU A 424 19.97 -14.97 -5.05
C GLU A 424 19.92 -13.55 -4.46
N VAL A 425 19.53 -13.45 -3.19
CA VAL A 425 19.45 -12.19 -2.46
C VAL A 425 20.87 -11.65 -2.22
N ASP A 426 21.07 -10.34 -2.44
CA ASP A 426 22.28 -9.65 -2.00
C ASP A 426 22.06 -9.10 -0.58
N GLY A 427 22.98 -9.41 0.33
CA GLY A 427 23.02 -8.87 1.70
C GLY A 427 24.24 -7.97 1.93
N LEU A 428 24.65 -7.80 3.19
CA LEU A 428 25.94 -7.16 3.51
C LEU A 428 27.10 -7.97 2.92
N ILE A 429 28.26 -7.32 2.66
CA ILE A 429 29.46 -7.98 2.11
C ILE A 429 29.74 -9.29 2.88
N GLY A 430 29.59 -10.43 2.20
CA GLY A 430 29.89 -11.76 2.73
C GLY A 430 28.74 -12.53 3.39
N LYS A 431 27.50 -12.00 3.46
CA LYS A 431 26.34 -12.72 4.03
C LYS A 431 25.04 -12.42 3.30
N LYS A 432 24.23 -13.44 3.02
CA LYS A 432 22.87 -13.30 2.50
C LYS A 432 21.87 -13.37 3.64
N ASP A 433 21.07 -12.33 3.84
CA ASP A 433 20.03 -12.28 4.87
C ASP A 433 18.66 -11.98 4.25
N ILE A 434 17.59 -12.46 4.91
CA ILE A 434 16.22 -12.08 4.56
C ILE A 434 15.35 -11.86 5.80
N TYR A 435 14.32 -11.02 5.63
CA TYR A 435 13.42 -10.61 6.70
C TYR A 435 11.97 -10.78 6.26
N LEU A 436 11.16 -11.45 7.07
CA LEU A 436 9.72 -11.51 6.85
C LEU A 436 9.05 -10.19 7.28
N PHE A 437 9.52 -9.59 8.38
CA PHE A 437 9.15 -8.25 8.83
C PHE A 437 10.37 -7.47 9.35
N SER A 438 10.62 -6.27 8.82
CA SER A 438 11.67 -5.35 9.31
C SER A 438 11.43 -3.89 8.90
N TYR A 439 12.34 -2.97 9.25
CA TYR A 439 12.47 -1.73 8.48
C TYR A 439 13.08 -2.01 7.09
N THR A 440 12.85 -1.11 6.12
CA THR A 440 13.44 -1.20 4.77
C THR A 440 14.97 -1.06 4.76
N SER A 441 15.56 -0.50 5.82
CA SER A 441 16.97 -0.71 6.20
C SER A 441 16.97 -1.52 7.50
N PRO A 442 17.17 -2.84 7.46
CA PRO A 442 17.07 -3.70 8.64
C PRO A 442 18.04 -3.30 9.76
N ASN A 443 19.24 -2.84 9.40
CA ASN A 443 20.21 -2.35 10.38
C ASN A 443 19.96 -0.91 10.80
N GLY A 444 18.87 -0.29 10.36
CA GLY A 444 18.55 1.10 10.65
C GLY A 444 19.61 2.07 10.11
N ASN A 445 19.76 3.18 10.83
CA ASN A 445 20.78 4.21 10.60
C ASN A 445 21.75 4.20 11.80
N ILE A 446 22.69 3.25 11.82
CA ILE A 446 23.68 3.14 12.91
C ILE A 446 24.76 4.22 12.70
N GLY A 447 24.87 5.15 13.66
CA GLY A 447 26.04 6.03 13.80
C GLY A 447 25.87 7.47 13.32
N THR A 448 24.87 7.77 12.48
CA THR A 448 24.48 9.16 12.17
C THR A 448 23.06 9.33 12.68
N PRO A 449 22.75 10.37 13.50
CA PRO A 449 21.37 10.71 13.78
C PRO A 449 20.60 10.78 12.46
N LEU A 450 19.39 10.24 12.43
CA LEU A 450 18.48 10.57 11.34
C LEU A 450 18.47 12.11 11.25
N LEU A 451 18.41 12.69 10.04
CA LEU A 451 18.34 14.15 9.88
C LEU A 451 17.11 14.74 10.65
N LEU A 452 16.21 13.85 11.07
CA LEU A 452 15.05 13.96 11.94
C LEU A 452 15.26 14.46 13.37
N GLU A 453 16.47 14.51 13.95
CA GLU A 453 16.65 15.12 15.30
C GLU A 453 16.25 16.61 15.32
N ASN A 454 16.30 17.28 14.17
CA ASN A 454 15.87 18.67 14.00
C ASN A 454 14.41 18.83 13.52
N TYR A 455 13.68 17.73 13.30
CA TYR A 455 12.32 17.76 12.79
C TYR A 455 11.31 17.41 13.89
N THR A 456 10.08 17.87 13.72
CA THR A 456 9.11 18.18 14.79
C THR A 456 9.18 17.26 16.01
N LYS A 457 9.54 17.81 17.18
CA LYS A 457 9.60 17.14 18.49
C LYS A 457 8.26 16.52 18.98
N TYR A 458 7.23 16.49 18.13
CA TYR A 458 5.83 16.26 18.50
C TYR A 458 5.18 15.05 17.81
N LEU A 459 5.90 14.34 16.93
CA LEU A 459 5.39 13.14 16.26
C LEU A 459 6.40 12.00 16.36
N ASP A 460 6.43 11.34 17.51
CA ASP A 460 7.22 10.12 17.66
C ASP A 460 6.64 9.01 16.77
N PRO A 461 7.47 8.32 15.99
CA PRO A 461 7.04 7.17 15.20
C PRO A 461 6.33 6.12 16.05
N LYS A 462 5.44 5.36 15.41
CA LYS A 462 4.68 4.30 16.06
C LYS A 462 4.98 2.97 15.39
N LEU A 463 5.03 1.92 16.19
CA LEU A 463 4.94 0.54 15.73
C LEU A 463 3.52 0.02 15.87
N PRO A 464 3.19 -1.11 15.22
CA PRO A 464 1.84 -1.65 15.28
C PRO A 464 1.47 -1.94 16.73
N GLU A 465 0.22 -1.67 17.12
CA GLU A 465 -0.29 -2.15 18.40
C GLU A 465 -0.32 -3.68 18.38
N SER A 466 -0.62 -4.29 17.23
CA SER A 466 -0.54 -5.74 17.04
C SER A 466 0.01 -6.08 15.67
N LEU A 467 0.98 -7.00 15.62
CA LEU A 467 1.49 -7.62 14.41
C LEU A 467 1.23 -9.12 14.47
N ASN A 468 0.48 -9.65 13.50
CA ASN A 468 0.16 -11.05 13.37
C ASN A 468 0.79 -11.61 12.09
N ILE A 469 1.69 -12.57 12.23
CA ILE A 469 2.31 -13.32 11.13
C ILE A 469 1.83 -14.76 11.21
N ILE A 470 0.87 -15.11 10.36
CA ILE A 470 0.14 -16.38 10.47
C ILE A 470 0.57 -17.32 9.36
N ASN A 471 1.08 -18.49 9.74
CA ASN A 471 1.42 -19.61 8.86
C ASN A 471 2.34 -19.25 7.66
N PRO A 472 3.49 -18.57 7.87
CA PRO A 472 4.35 -18.18 6.76
C PRO A 472 5.08 -19.37 6.15
N ILE A 473 5.19 -19.39 4.81
CA ILE A 473 6.05 -20.30 4.06
C ILE A 473 7.22 -19.52 3.48
N ILE A 474 8.44 -19.85 3.89
CA ILE A 474 9.67 -19.17 3.48
C ILE A 474 10.54 -20.16 2.69
N ASN A 475 10.85 -19.83 1.44
CA ASN A 475 11.72 -20.61 0.57
C ASN A 475 12.95 -19.77 0.20
N THR A 476 14.14 -20.12 0.69
CA THR A 476 15.31 -19.26 0.55
C THR A 476 16.64 -19.98 0.34
N ASP A 477 17.64 -19.29 -0.20
CA ASP A 477 19.05 -19.70 -0.20
C ASP A 477 19.92 -18.82 0.73
N ALA A 478 19.29 -17.95 1.51
CA ALA A 478 19.95 -17.05 2.47
C ALA A 478 20.69 -17.82 3.58
N ASP A 479 21.72 -17.18 4.12
CA ASP A 479 22.49 -17.66 5.27
C ASP A 479 21.77 -17.35 6.58
N GLU A 480 21.06 -16.21 6.64
CA GLU A 480 20.35 -15.73 7.83
C GLU A 480 18.89 -15.40 7.48
N VAL A 481 17.96 -15.83 8.33
CA VAL A 481 16.52 -15.59 8.16
C VAL A 481 15.93 -15.09 9.47
N SER A 482 15.24 -13.97 9.41
CA SER A 482 14.49 -13.43 10.56
C SER A 482 13.00 -13.35 10.26
N GLY A 483 12.18 -13.94 11.13
CA GLY A 483 10.72 -13.81 11.09
C GLY A 483 10.31 -12.36 11.41
N PHE A 484 10.74 -11.87 12.56
CA PHE A 484 10.60 -10.48 12.97
C PHE A 484 11.97 -9.92 13.36
N TYR A 485 12.36 -8.82 12.72
CA TYR A 485 13.56 -8.07 13.08
C TYR A 485 13.33 -6.57 12.94
N LEU A 486 13.14 -5.90 14.07
CA LEU A 486 12.92 -4.45 14.06
C LEU A 486 14.21 -3.67 13.79
N GLY A 487 15.38 -4.15 14.21
CA GLY A 487 16.61 -3.34 14.18
C GLY A 487 16.59 -2.20 15.20
N VAL A 488 17.33 -1.12 14.93
CA VAL A 488 17.44 0.08 15.80
C VAL A 488 16.95 1.32 15.07
N LEU A 489 16.03 2.07 15.69
CA LEU A 489 15.61 3.38 15.23
C LEU A 489 16.23 4.45 16.13
N ASN A 490 17.14 5.28 15.60
CA ASN A 490 17.83 6.29 16.40
C ASN A 490 16.96 7.53 16.71
N ARG A 491 15.77 7.32 17.30
CA ARG A 491 14.79 8.32 17.75
C ARG A 491 13.78 7.65 18.66
N LYS A 492 13.11 8.41 19.54
CA LYS A 492 12.00 7.89 20.35
C LYS A 492 10.85 7.36 19.50
N TYR A 493 10.23 6.25 19.88
CA TYR A 493 9.06 5.69 19.20
C TYR A 493 8.15 4.90 20.15
N VAL A 494 6.85 4.86 19.84
CA VAL A 494 5.87 4.00 20.53
C VAL A 494 6.13 2.54 20.11
N ASN A 495 6.44 1.71 21.09
CA ASN A 495 6.84 0.32 20.87
C ASN A 495 5.66 -0.59 20.49
N ILE A 496 5.97 -1.74 19.87
CA ILE A 496 4.98 -2.77 19.57
C ILE A 496 4.46 -3.41 20.85
N LYS A 497 3.13 -3.54 20.95
CA LYS A 497 2.46 -4.12 22.14
C LYS A 497 2.24 -5.61 22.02
N ASN A 498 1.75 -6.12 20.88
CA ASN A 498 1.55 -7.55 20.68
C ASN A 498 2.19 -8.03 19.36
N LEU A 499 2.97 -9.10 19.44
CA LEU A 499 3.54 -9.81 18.29
C LEU A 499 3.07 -11.26 18.35
N LYS A 500 2.48 -11.76 17.27
CA LYS A 500 2.07 -13.16 17.14
C LYS A 500 2.68 -13.80 15.90
N ILE A 501 3.29 -14.98 16.06
CA ILE A 501 3.82 -15.79 14.95
C ILE A 501 3.30 -17.23 15.08
N THR A 502 2.74 -17.81 14.02
CA THR A 502 2.23 -19.19 14.04
C THR A 502 2.79 -20.05 12.90
N ASP A 503 2.97 -21.35 13.17
CA ASP A 503 3.16 -22.43 12.18
C ASP A 503 4.05 -22.09 10.97
N THR A 504 5.30 -21.69 11.24
CA THR A 504 6.25 -21.35 10.17
C THR A 504 6.76 -22.59 9.43
N ILE A 505 6.74 -22.54 8.11
CA ILE A 505 7.44 -23.50 7.25
C ILE A 505 8.66 -22.81 6.63
N LEU A 506 9.85 -23.33 6.90
CA LEU A 506 11.12 -22.81 6.39
C LEU A 506 11.84 -23.87 5.55
N ASN A 507 11.99 -23.59 4.26
CA ASN A 507 12.78 -24.38 3.32
C ASN A 507 14.06 -23.60 2.96
N ALA A 508 15.17 -23.95 3.61
CA ALA A 508 16.45 -23.24 3.48
C ALA A 508 17.64 -24.20 3.37
N LYS A 509 18.88 -23.73 3.51
CA LYS A 509 20.05 -24.62 3.62
C LYS A 509 20.11 -25.16 5.04
N SER A 510 20.65 -26.37 5.25
CA SER A 510 20.78 -26.93 6.60
C SER A 510 21.63 -26.05 7.54
N THR A 511 22.55 -25.25 6.98
CA THR A 511 23.43 -24.32 7.70
C THR A 511 22.81 -22.93 7.91
N THR A 512 21.63 -22.65 7.36
CA THR A 512 20.96 -21.36 7.54
C THR A 512 20.65 -21.14 9.03
N THR A 513 20.77 -19.91 9.50
CA THR A 513 20.29 -19.53 10.83
C THR A 513 18.87 -18.97 10.72
N TYR A 514 18.00 -19.36 11.65
CA TYR A 514 16.64 -18.85 11.70
C TYR A 514 16.32 -18.29 13.07
N THR A 515 15.92 -17.02 13.09
CA THR A 515 15.49 -16.31 14.28
C THR A 515 14.02 -15.93 14.14
N ALA A 516 13.15 -16.51 14.97
CA ALA A 516 11.71 -16.23 14.90
C ALA A 516 11.41 -14.77 15.21
N VAL A 517 12.00 -14.28 16.29
CA VAL A 517 11.87 -12.91 16.79
C VAL A 517 13.24 -12.47 17.24
N GLN A 518 13.64 -11.27 16.80
CA GLN A 518 14.78 -10.51 17.32
C GLN A 518 14.34 -9.09 17.60
N ILE A 519 14.13 -8.80 18.88
CA ILE A 519 13.90 -7.43 19.36
C ILE A 519 15.21 -6.92 19.92
N ILE A 520 15.57 -5.69 19.56
CA ILE A 520 16.64 -4.94 20.20
C ILE A 520 15.96 -3.98 21.17
N LYS A 521 16.01 -4.28 22.47
CA LYS A 521 15.50 -3.36 23.49
C LYS A 521 16.47 -2.20 23.66
N ASP A 522 15.89 -1.00 23.71
CA ASP A 522 16.57 0.25 24.00
C ASP A 522 15.63 1.13 24.84
N SER A 523 15.91 1.16 26.14
CA SER A 523 15.15 1.90 27.14
C SER A 523 15.10 3.41 26.89
N ALA A 524 16.09 3.98 26.21
CA ALA A 524 16.17 5.42 26.00
C ALA A 524 15.21 5.92 24.91
N ILE A 525 14.95 5.08 23.91
CA ILE A 525 14.17 5.42 22.71
C ILE A 525 12.80 4.72 22.65
N GLN A 526 12.67 3.49 23.17
CA GLN A 526 11.38 2.80 23.17
C GLN A 526 10.47 3.44 24.21
N MET A 527 9.30 3.89 23.79
CA MET A 527 8.25 4.46 24.62
C MET A 527 7.05 3.53 24.65
N ASP A 528 6.28 3.59 25.74
CA ASP A 528 5.00 2.89 25.93
C ASP A 528 5.05 1.36 25.78
N HIS A 529 4.20 0.66 26.55
CA HIS A 529 4.00 -0.79 26.51
C HIS A 529 5.22 -1.70 26.81
N SER A 530 4.95 -2.78 27.53
CA SER A 530 5.76 -4.01 27.42
C SER A 530 5.29 -4.77 26.17
N THR A 531 6.21 -5.40 25.42
CA THR A 531 5.86 -6.21 24.26
C THR A 531 5.44 -7.62 24.69
N ASN A 532 4.24 -8.04 24.33
CA ASN A 532 3.79 -9.43 24.39
C ASN A 532 4.18 -10.14 23.09
N ILE A 533 4.82 -11.29 23.21
CA ILE A 533 5.29 -12.09 22.08
C ILE A 533 4.66 -13.47 22.24
N GLU A 534 3.80 -13.84 21.32
CA GLU A 534 3.14 -15.13 21.25
C GLU A 534 3.69 -15.89 20.04
N ILE A 535 4.30 -17.04 20.28
CA ILE A 535 4.68 -17.99 19.22
C ILE A 535 3.93 -19.27 19.49
N SER A 536 3.28 -19.82 18.47
CA SER A 536 2.54 -21.07 18.62
C SER A 536 2.68 -22.01 17.44
N GLY A 537 2.59 -23.31 17.71
CA GLY A 537 2.59 -24.34 16.68
C GLY A 537 4.00 -24.74 16.22
N ARG A 538 4.09 -25.38 15.06
CA ARG A 538 5.31 -26.09 14.65
C ARG A 538 6.16 -25.28 13.68
N LEU A 539 7.45 -25.13 13.97
CA LEU A 539 8.46 -24.78 12.97
C LEU A 539 8.80 -26.04 12.16
N THR A 540 8.31 -26.11 10.92
CA THR A 540 8.67 -27.19 10.00
C THR A 540 9.84 -26.74 9.14
N THR A 541 11.01 -27.36 9.30
CA THR A 541 12.23 -26.91 8.63
C THR A 541 13.21 -28.03 8.36
N ASN A 542 14.04 -27.85 7.32
CA ASN A 542 15.22 -28.67 7.04
C ASN A 542 16.53 -28.04 7.59
N VAL A 543 16.41 -26.89 8.26
CA VAL A 543 17.50 -26.26 9.00
C VAL A 543 17.84 -27.08 10.23
N LEU A 544 19.13 -27.15 10.60
CA LEU A 544 19.56 -27.83 11.82
C LEU A 544 18.95 -27.15 13.05
N THR A 545 18.43 -27.94 13.98
CA THR A 545 17.81 -27.40 15.21
C THR A 545 18.76 -26.52 16.01
N THR A 546 20.07 -26.77 15.97
CA THR A 546 21.09 -25.95 16.66
C THR A 546 21.16 -24.50 16.17
N THR A 547 20.58 -24.18 15.00
CA THR A 547 20.60 -22.84 14.41
C THR A 547 19.21 -22.19 14.35
N THR A 548 18.18 -22.81 14.95
CA THR A 548 16.83 -22.23 15.08
C THR A 548 16.64 -21.64 16.48
N THR A 549 16.18 -20.39 16.56
CA THR A 549 16.15 -19.66 17.83
C THR A 549 14.94 -18.72 17.98
N VAL A 550 14.51 -18.52 19.22
CA VAL A 550 13.81 -17.30 19.65
C VAL A 550 14.82 -16.43 20.39
N TYR A 551 14.99 -15.17 20.00
CA TYR A 551 16.08 -14.33 20.51
C TYR A 551 15.60 -12.96 20.98
N LEU A 552 15.87 -12.62 22.23
CA LEU A 552 15.73 -11.25 22.74
C LEU A 552 17.09 -10.67 23.08
N TYR A 553 17.45 -9.61 22.36
CA TYR A 553 18.68 -8.84 22.58
C TYR A 553 18.37 -7.49 23.23
N SER A 554 19.29 -6.94 24.01
CA SER A 554 19.17 -5.55 24.46
C SER A 554 20.49 -4.84 24.46
N MET A 555 20.42 -3.56 24.11
CA MET A 555 21.53 -2.64 24.28
C MET A 555 21.65 -2.15 25.72
N ASP A 556 20.52 -2.03 26.44
CA ASP A 556 20.50 -1.69 27.85
C ASP A 556 20.30 -2.95 28.71
N VAL A 557 21.39 -3.37 29.33
CA VAL A 557 21.49 -4.58 30.15
C VAL A 557 21.21 -4.32 31.64
N ALA A 558 20.99 -3.07 32.04
CA ALA A 558 20.74 -2.69 33.43
C ALA A 558 19.27 -2.30 33.69
N ASP A 559 18.59 -1.72 32.69
CA ASP A 559 17.22 -1.24 32.85
C ASP A 559 16.15 -2.36 32.76
N LYS A 560 15.28 -2.42 33.77
CA LYS A 560 14.17 -3.38 33.89
C LYS A 560 12.79 -2.81 33.47
N ILE A 561 12.73 -1.62 32.85
CA ILE A 561 11.48 -1.02 32.34
C ILE A 561 11.08 -1.67 31.00
N ARG A 562 9.77 -1.74 30.68
CA ARG A 562 9.22 -2.24 29.39
C ARG A 562 9.78 -3.60 28.94
N ARG A 563 9.96 -4.52 29.88
CA ARG A 563 10.42 -5.88 29.61
C ARG A 563 9.40 -6.67 28.78
N ALA A 564 9.87 -7.51 27.87
CA ALA A 564 9.02 -8.34 27.03
C ALA A 564 8.41 -9.52 27.81
N LYS A 565 7.23 -9.97 27.38
CA LYS A 565 6.55 -11.17 27.85
C LYS A 565 6.50 -12.16 26.69
N ILE A 566 7.15 -13.31 26.82
CA ILE A 566 7.16 -14.37 25.81
C ILE A 566 6.26 -15.51 26.25
N TYR A 567 5.39 -15.92 25.33
CA TYR A 567 4.53 -17.09 25.44
C TYR A 567 4.82 -17.99 24.24
N LEU A 568 5.31 -19.20 24.51
CA LEU A 568 5.52 -20.26 23.53
C LEU A 568 4.46 -21.34 23.80
N SER A 569 3.57 -21.60 22.85
CA SER A 569 2.47 -22.58 23.02
C SER A 569 2.54 -23.67 21.96
N ASP A 570 2.69 -24.93 22.38
CA ASP A 570 2.85 -26.08 21.48
C ASP A 570 3.97 -25.88 20.44
N CYS A 571 5.10 -25.30 20.88
CA CYS A 571 6.21 -24.92 20.02
C CYS A 571 7.19 -26.06 19.76
N PHE A 572 7.27 -26.56 18.52
CA PHE A 572 8.20 -27.63 18.13
C PHE A 572 9.25 -27.14 17.11
N GLY A 573 10.48 -27.65 17.20
CA GLY A 573 11.55 -27.41 16.22
C GLY A 573 12.42 -26.16 16.46
N TYR A 574 12.13 -25.38 17.50
CA TYR A 574 13.01 -24.30 17.97
C TYR A 574 14.08 -24.89 18.88
N GLY A 575 15.33 -24.93 18.43
CA GLY A 575 16.38 -25.59 19.20
C GLY A 575 16.82 -24.82 20.43
N ARG A 576 16.71 -23.48 20.42
CA ARG A 576 17.08 -22.68 21.59
C ARG A 576 16.24 -21.43 21.81
N VAL A 577 16.26 -20.97 23.04
CA VAL A 577 15.81 -19.63 23.44
C VAL A 577 17.01 -18.87 24.00
N VAL A 578 17.13 -17.60 23.60
CA VAL A 578 18.22 -16.73 24.03
C VAL A 578 17.65 -15.41 24.53
N PHE A 579 17.98 -15.03 25.76
CA PHE A 579 17.54 -13.75 26.33
C PHE A 579 18.41 -13.26 27.50
N SER A 580 18.22 -12.00 27.90
CA SER A 580 18.80 -11.40 29.11
C SER A 580 17.70 -11.05 30.12
N GLY A 581 18.02 -11.16 31.41
CA GLY A 581 17.09 -10.90 32.52
C GLY A 581 16.59 -9.45 32.60
N ALA A 582 17.38 -8.48 32.11
CA ALA A 582 16.95 -7.08 32.01
C ALA A 582 15.85 -6.86 30.96
N ASN A 583 15.63 -7.84 30.07
CA ASN A 583 14.71 -7.71 28.93
C ASN A 583 13.46 -8.54 29.09
N LEU A 584 13.53 -9.58 29.91
CA LEU A 584 12.45 -10.54 30.09
C LEU A 584 11.66 -10.24 31.36
N GLU A 585 10.35 -10.05 31.23
CA GLU A 585 9.44 -9.98 32.38
C GLU A 585 8.89 -11.38 32.69
N THR A 586 8.41 -12.04 31.65
CA THR A 586 7.74 -13.34 31.73
C THR A 586 8.16 -14.19 30.54
N PHE A 587 8.55 -15.43 30.79
CA PHE A 587 8.70 -16.48 29.79
C PHE A 587 7.83 -17.66 30.21
N ILE A 588 6.85 -18.01 29.40
CA ILE A 588 6.05 -19.22 29.60
C ILE A 588 6.14 -20.06 28.34
N MET A 589 6.69 -21.25 28.46
CA MET A 589 6.58 -22.29 27.43
C MET A 589 5.61 -23.36 27.92
N ASP A 590 4.51 -23.56 27.20
CA ASP A 590 3.49 -24.57 27.49
C ASP A 590 3.30 -25.50 26.28
N GLY A 591 3.75 -26.75 26.40
CA GLY A 591 3.83 -27.69 25.29
C GLY A 591 5.03 -27.43 24.36
N GLY A 592 5.46 -28.47 23.64
CA GLY A 592 6.55 -28.39 22.66
C GLY A 592 7.86 -29.05 23.10
N ASP A 593 8.96 -28.68 22.43
CA ASP A 593 10.31 -29.21 22.71
C ASP A 593 11.41 -28.14 22.65
N ILE A 594 12.46 -28.31 23.46
CA ILE A 594 13.60 -27.38 23.52
C ILE A 594 14.91 -28.11 23.80
N HIS A 595 16.02 -27.64 23.24
CA HIS A 595 17.36 -28.16 23.55
C HIS A 595 18.13 -27.23 24.48
N ASN A 596 18.30 -25.96 24.12
CA ASN A 596 19.17 -25.05 24.86
C ASN A 596 18.41 -23.83 25.40
N PHE A 597 18.82 -23.42 26.59
CA PHE A 597 18.49 -22.14 27.18
C PHE A 597 19.79 -21.36 27.33
N ASN A 598 19.89 -20.25 26.63
CA ASN A 598 21.10 -19.44 26.64
C ASN A 598 20.84 -18.04 27.20
N ILE A 599 21.84 -17.53 27.89
CA ILE A 599 21.87 -16.12 28.28
C ILE A 599 22.60 -15.32 27.23
N ASP A 600 22.08 -14.15 26.91
CA ASP A 600 22.72 -13.22 25.97
C ASP A 600 23.94 -12.53 26.60
N HIS A 601 23.89 -12.29 27.92
CA HIS A 601 24.97 -11.66 28.69
C HIS A 601 25.28 -12.43 29.97
N SER A 602 26.58 -12.53 30.30
CA SER A 602 27.09 -13.32 31.42
C SER A 602 26.63 -12.85 32.81
N TYR A 603 26.19 -11.59 32.93
CA TYR A 603 25.70 -10.96 34.16
C TYR A 603 24.17 -10.77 34.17
N SER A 604 23.43 -11.52 33.36
CA SER A 604 21.96 -11.48 33.36
C SER A 604 21.38 -11.89 34.73
N ASP A 605 20.52 -11.05 35.30
CA ASP A 605 19.80 -11.32 36.56
C ASP A 605 18.33 -11.70 36.31
N PHE A 606 17.95 -12.93 36.68
CA PHE A 606 16.60 -13.47 36.52
C PHE A 606 15.73 -13.42 37.78
N SER A 607 16.21 -12.87 38.89
CA SER A 607 15.50 -12.85 40.18
C SER A 607 14.11 -12.22 40.14
N THR A 608 13.87 -11.32 39.17
CA THR A 608 12.59 -10.62 38.96
C THR A 608 11.85 -11.07 37.71
N CYS A 609 12.22 -12.22 37.14
CA CYS A 609 11.58 -12.81 35.95
C CYS A 609 10.62 -13.93 36.37
N ASN A 610 9.49 -14.05 35.68
CA ASN A 610 8.61 -15.21 35.81
C ASN A 610 8.92 -16.21 34.68
N ILE A 611 9.70 -17.25 34.97
CA ILE A 611 10.12 -18.24 33.97
C ILE A 611 9.44 -19.58 34.26
N GLN A 612 8.66 -20.09 33.31
CA GLN A 612 7.90 -21.33 33.45
C GLN A 612 8.03 -22.20 32.20
N PHE A 613 8.27 -23.49 32.42
CA PHE A 613 8.19 -24.56 31.45
C PHE A 613 7.08 -25.52 31.89
N LYS A 614 6.08 -25.74 31.05
CA LYS A 614 4.91 -26.57 31.33
C LYS A 614 4.73 -27.57 30.20
N ASN A 615 4.60 -28.86 30.54
CA ASN A 615 4.35 -29.90 29.54
C ASN A 615 5.40 -29.93 28.39
N VAL A 616 6.65 -29.53 28.66
CA VAL A 616 7.72 -29.41 27.67
C VAL A 616 8.60 -30.67 27.63
N GLU A 617 8.97 -31.11 26.44
CA GLU A 617 10.03 -32.09 26.26
C GLU A 617 11.41 -31.41 26.24
N MET A 618 12.24 -31.74 27.22
CA MET A 618 13.59 -31.22 27.40
C MET A 618 14.60 -32.19 26.76
N LYS A 619 15.09 -31.87 25.55
CA LYS A 619 15.84 -32.81 24.68
C LYS A 619 17.35 -32.86 24.89
N GLY A 620 17.86 -32.15 25.89
CA GLY A 620 19.27 -32.12 26.23
C GLY A 620 20.01 -30.97 25.56
N GLY A 621 20.97 -30.40 26.29
CA GLY A 621 21.71 -29.20 25.90
C GLY A 621 22.24 -28.44 27.11
N ASN A 622 22.59 -27.18 26.90
CA ASN A 622 23.07 -26.28 27.96
C ASN A 622 21.90 -25.44 28.51
N ILE A 623 21.90 -25.24 29.82
CA ILE A 623 21.05 -24.27 30.53
C ILE A 623 21.97 -23.27 31.22
N ASP A 624 22.04 -22.05 30.68
CA ASP A 624 22.92 -21.01 31.20
C ASP A 624 22.23 -20.23 32.35
N ASN A 625 22.87 -20.19 33.53
CA ASN A 625 22.52 -19.39 34.73
C ASN A 625 21.02 -19.18 35.03
N LEU A 626 20.19 -20.18 34.76
CA LEU A 626 18.75 -20.08 34.99
C LEU A 626 18.45 -20.11 36.49
N SER A 627 17.73 -19.11 36.97
CA SER A 627 17.23 -19.03 38.35
C SER A 627 15.77 -18.56 38.35
N HIS A 628 15.06 -18.87 39.43
CA HIS A 628 13.65 -18.53 39.68
C HIS A 628 12.70 -19.11 38.63
N ALA A 629 12.98 -20.35 38.18
CA ALA A 629 12.23 -21.03 37.14
C ALA A 629 11.38 -22.19 37.66
N LEU A 630 10.18 -22.35 37.11
CA LEU A 630 9.29 -23.48 37.35
C LEU A 630 9.32 -24.45 36.17
N PHE A 631 9.57 -25.72 36.43
CA PHE A 631 9.35 -26.82 35.49
C PHE A 631 8.21 -27.68 36.00
N GLN A 632 7.13 -27.77 35.23
CA GLN A 632 5.92 -28.50 35.59
C GLN A 632 5.55 -29.49 34.49
N ASN A 633 5.33 -30.77 34.86
CA ASN A 633 4.96 -31.84 33.94
C ASN A 633 5.92 -31.98 32.72
N CYS A 634 7.18 -31.57 32.85
CA CYS A 634 8.17 -31.67 31.78
C CYS A 634 8.76 -33.08 31.72
N VAL A 635 9.22 -33.47 30.53
CA VAL A 635 9.86 -34.77 30.27
C VAL A 635 11.30 -34.53 29.83
N PHE A 636 12.27 -35.01 30.59
CA PHE A 636 13.69 -34.86 30.28
C PHE A 636 14.22 -36.08 29.54
N THR A 637 14.37 -35.95 28.21
CA THR A 637 14.83 -37.04 27.32
C THR A 637 16.32 -36.94 26.96
N GLY A 638 16.95 -35.78 27.16
CA GLY A 638 18.40 -35.61 26.98
C GLY A 638 19.12 -35.10 28.24
N ASN A 639 20.45 -35.17 28.23
CA ASN A 639 21.28 -34.80 29.38
C ASN A 639 21.29 -33.27 29.60
N TYR A 640 21.18 -32.85 30.87
CA TYR A 640 21.29 -31.44 31.28
C TYR A 640 22.16 -31.28 32.53
N VAL A 641 22.84 -30.12 32.59
CA VAL A 641 23.53 -29.64 33.79
C VAL A 641 22.88 -28.34 34.24
N PHE A 642 22.39 -28.31 35.48
CA PHE A 642 21.84 -27.10 36.08
C PHE A 642 22.92 -26.35 36.87
N PRO A 643 23.09 -25.03 36.66
CA PRO A 643 24.16 -24.26 37.30
C PRO A 643 23.86 -23.91 38.77
N SER A 644 22.59 -23.95 39.20
CA SER A 644 22.16 -23.58 40.55
C SER A 644 20.93 -24.38 40.99
N ALA A 645 20.93 -24.74 42.27
CA ALA A 645 19.99 -25.63 42.94
C ALA A 645 18.79 -24.91 43.60
N ASP A 646 19.04 -23.75 44.18
CA ASP A 646 18.18 -23.18 45.23
C ASP A 646 17.04 -22.32 44.68
N SER A 647 17.01 -22.13 43.36
CA SER A 647 16.09 -21.20 42.71
C SER A 647 15.29 -21.85 41.59
N VAL A 648 15.19 -23.18 41.52
CA VAL A 648 14.33 -23.87 40.54
C VAL A 648 13.31 -24.76 41.23
N SER A 649 12.09 -24.77 40.71
CA SER A 649 10.99 -25.61 41.21
C SER A 649 10.66 -26.69 40.19
N LEU A 650 10.61 -27.94 40.64
CA LEU A 650 10.24 -29.10 39.83
C LEU A 650 8.92 -29.70 40.35
N VAL A 651 7.89 -29.77 39.52
CA VAL A 651 6.57 -30.32 39.86
C VAL A 651 6.15 -31.37 38.84
N ASN A 652 5.97 -32.62 39.28
CA ASN A 652 5.48 -33.73 38.44
C ASN A 652 6.29 -34.03 37.17
N ASN A 653 7.60 -33.76 37.17
CA ASN A 653 8.47 -34.01 36.02
C ASN A 653 8.92 -35.48 35.91
N ILE A 654 9.22 -35.93 34.69
CA ILE A 654 9.73 -37.27 34.37
C ILE A 654 11.16 -37.16 33.84
N LYS A 655 12.08 -38.01 34.30
CA LYS A 655 13.48 -38.05 33.82
C LYS A 655 13.79 -39.36 33.10
N HIS A 656 14.21 -39.30 31.83
CA HIS A 656 14.74 -40.43 31.04
C HIS A 656 16.27 -40.36 30.84
N ALA A 657 16.88 -39.22 31.17
CA ALA A 657 18.30 -38.96 30.95
C ALA A 657 18.98 -38.41 32.21
N SER A 658 20.30 -38.22 32.16
CA SER A 658 21.07 -37.70 33.29
C SER A 658 20.80 -36.22 33.50
N ILE A 659 20.43 -35.87 34.73
CA ILE A 659 20.27 -34.49 35.20
C ILE A 659 21.25 -34.28 36.36
N SER A 660 22.15 -33.31 36.24
CA SER A 660 23.16 -32.99 37.25
C SER A 660 23.12 -31.52 37.66
N GLY A 661 23.82 -31.17 38.75
CA GLY A 661 23.89 -29.79 39.26
C GLY A 661 22.69 -29.35 40.12
N LEU A 662 21.71 -30.24 40.33
CA LEU A 662 20.62 -30.05 41.29
C LEU A 662 20.86 -30.87 42.57
N PRO A 663 20.31 -30.47 43.73
CA PRO A 663 20.36 -31.24 44.97
C PRO A 663 19.70 -32.60 44.79
N ILE A 664 20.27 -33.61 45.43
CA ILE A 664 19.81 -35.01 45.27
C ILE A 664 18.32 -35.18 45.61
N ASN A 665 17.79 -34.42 46.59
CA ASN A 665 16.37 -34.45 46.96
C ASN A 665 15.45 -33.87 45.88
N ILE A 666 15.90 -32.84 45.14
CA ILE A 666 15.18 -32.28 43.99
C ILE A 666 15.28 -33.23 42.79
N VAL A 667 16.44 -33.87 42.60
CA VAL A 667 16.60 -34.89 41.55
C VAL A 667 15.74 -36.13 41.83
N ASN A 668 15.56 -36.50 43.10
CA ASN A 668 14.75 -37.64 43.52
C ASN A 668 13.25 -37.36 43.53
N SER A 669 12.81 -36.09 43.52
CA SER A 669 11.38 -35.76 43.39
C SER A 669 10.85 -35.94 41.96
N MET A 670 11.74 -36.05 40.97
CA MET A 670 11.39 -36.40 39.60
C MET A 670 11.12 -37.91 39.46
N LYS A 671 10.05 -38.25 38.75
CA LYS A 671 9.69 -39.65 38.50
C LYS A 671 10.66 -40.27 37.48
N PRO A 672 11.28 -41.43 37.76
CA PRO A 672 11.98 -42.20 36.72
C PRO A 672 10.98 -42.59 35.62
N PRO A 673 11.45 -42.91 34.40
CA PRO A 673 10.53 -43.27 33.34
C PRO A 673 9.90 -44.62 33.73
N PHE A 674 8.57 -44.65 33.88
CA PHE A 674 7.76 -45.80 34.29
C PHE A 674 8.54 -46.97 34.92
N ALA A 675 8.53 -47.06 36.25
CA ALA A 675 9.08 -48.20 36.98
C ALA A 675 8.54 -49.55 36.50
#